data_AF-A0A2N6FS69-F1
#
_entry.id   AF-A0A2N6FS69-F1
#
_cell.length_a   1.000
_cell.length_b   1.000
_cell.length_c   1.000
_cell.angle_alpha   90.00
_cell.angle_beta   90.00
_cell.angle_gamma   90.00
#
_symmetry.space_group_name_H-M   'P 1'
#
loop_
_entity.id
_entity.type
_entity.pdbx_description
1 polymer ?
#
loop_
_entity_poly.entity_id
_entity_poly.type
_entity_poly.pdbx_seq_one_letter_code
_entity_poly.pdbx_strand_id
1 'polypeptide(L)'
;MDTRHTQHLSGLIEKVRHYDKENLGDILHVSTDAVALIVPHSQCRIYLEDLTSGTLECISATGNHANALRKRPFPINSDEFIVSRVFARHQEVHIPRMAKAPTVHAQKFGAEFDIQACSLLPLLAGKRAIGVVCIDSDRNKQLPDAPQLKGLYDFFSEVAPKLNQALKYHQQILLARRVDAGKKKEAALTMVRSAVHLIDRLALAAVLVPAPLTPDGSEAGLEVLAAASKEKQTRRIYEDEGLIDLGPGKSLLANFINRQGNIIDERLLAPLFVPKLDDLTLQKQYLTAELGLKSLYIVPRYDPHTHKVICLVNYYTTEDYEFNAHEKGLLEGHAEMAERVIQEIGSEHMEIQVLSEINDLLQEKFDAPQPFLARVLSKATELIGADTGSIALVETIDGERWLKVETAEGMLVGAKSKEWLKKDIPPIRVGGENLPMGERSLTGLAAHTGKPQLVLDTSDPHRHRGFYRTITSVIKSELAIPIISNEEVLAVICLDSLKPHHFTEEHRRILMIIERMIARQLSDLLRIEQLTHEVTRLRSDIDYRDPKVSSYKLGNIIGNSAKSREIIEYIEQITLPLANRMALWQKSGTQEATLGLPSILIHGETGSGKEFLFNNLYSRLNETYRQQVDPQGTLTVRKTNIAAYSGELTYSELFGHKRGAFTGAHADRQGILEEAHGGVVFLDEIGDADPKTQVQLLRFLDNGGFVRLGENTTRYARVVLVAASNKNLRTLIDQGLFREDLYYRLSELTIEVPSLNERREDIPDLAVHFLGRLWQVYKNPEETTGEVPTLSREAREELARHPYTGNVRELRSILLRALLFSRSKKIDAATIRRALGAPLPAPESSQLDQLTSQAADAVYTAIRDHRDDFWSGIYEPYSNNRITRDVVIEVINRARGDGATSMPKIARQLRACNPEDPAEQKTFFRLKNFLYKTVRIS
;
A
#
# COMPACT_ATOMS: atom_id res chain seq x y z
N MET A 1 19.77 35.05 -7.71
CA MET A 1 19.22 33.74 -7.30
C MET A 1 20.15 32.66 -7.79
N ASP A 2 20.55 31.76 -6.90
CA ASP A 2 21.47 30.64 -7.17
C ASP A 2 20.85 29.64 -8.17
N THR A 3 21.63 29.03 -9.06
CA THR A 3 21.14 28.07 -10.08
C THR A 3 20.33 26.90 -9.50
N ARG A 4 20.61 26.50 -8.25
CA ARG A 4 19.86 25.48 -7.51
C ARG A 4 18.46 25.92 -7.10
N HIS A 5 18.28 27.21 -6.76
CA HIS A 5 16.97 27.74 -6.39
C HIS A 5 16.02 27.77 -7.59
N THR A 6 16.54 28.13 -8.77
CA THR A 6 15.74 28.13 -10.01
C THR A 6 15.30 26.73 -10.40
N GLN A 7 16.19 25.73 -10.30
CA GLN A 7 15.85 24.32 -10.55
C GLN A 7 14.79 23.80 -9.59
N HIS A 8 14.88 24.14 -8.30
CA HIS A 8 13.90 23.72 -7.30
C HIS A 8 12.51 24.33 -7.54
N LEU A 9 12.46 25.62 -7.92
CA LEU A 9 11.21 26.29 -8.26
C LEU A 9 10.54 25.70 -9.51
N SER A 10 11.33 25.37 -10.54
CA SER A 10 10.83 24.66 -11.73
C SER A 10 10.25 23.30 -11.37
N GLY A 11 10.87 22.57 -10.44
CA GLY A 11 10.33 21.31 -9.93
C GLY A 11 8.97 21.47 -9.24
N LEU A 12 8.75 22.55 -8.49
CA LEU A 12 7.45 22.82 -7.87
C LEU A 12 6.37 23.18 -8.89
N ILE A 13 6.72 23.93 -9.95
CA ILE A 13 5.80 24.22 -11.06
C ILE A 13 5.40 22.92 -11.77
N GLU A 14 6.36 22.05 -12.06
CA GLU A 14 6.06 20.73 -12.63
C GLU A 14 5.18 19.91 -11.70
N LYS A 15 5.41 19.93 -10.37
CA LYS A 15 4.52 19.26 -9.40
C LYS A 15 3.08 19.79 -9.49
N VAL A 16 2.89 21.10 -9.63
CA VAL A 16 1.55 21.70 -9.82
C VAL A 16 0.91 21.28 -11.14
N ARG A 17 1.69 21.13 -12.22
CA ARG A 17 1.18 20.69 -13.54
C ARG A 17 0.62 19.27 -13.51
N HIS A 18 1.14 18.41 -12.64
CA HIS A 18 0.64 17.03 -12.46
C HIS A 18 -0.67 16.96 -11.65
N TYR A 19 -0.96 17.97 -10.83
CA TYR A 19 -2.24 18.05 -10.11
C TYR A 19 -3.40 18.36 -11.04
N ASP A 20 -4.62 18.17 -10.56
CA ASP A 20 -5.83 18.45 -11.33
C ASP A 20 -6.86 19.25 -10.55
N LYS A 21 -8.05 19.44 -11.13
CA LYS A 21 -9.12 20.27 -10.57
C LYS A 21 -9.53 19.86 -9.15
N GLU A 22 -9.28 18.62 -8.74
CA GLU A 22 -9.59 18.08 -7.41
C GLU A 22 -8.52 18.41 -6.35
N ASN A 23 -7.33 18.87 -6.76
CA ASN A 23 -6.17 19.02 -5.87
C ASN A 23 -5.96 20.46 -5.36
N LEU A 24 -7.03 21.19 -5.05
CA LEU A 24 -6.94 22.59 -4.60
C LEU A 24 -5.99 22.77 -3.42
N GLY A 25 -6.11 21.91 -2.40
CA GLY A 25 -5.26 21.96 -1.21
C GLY A 25 -3.78 21.71 -1.51
N ASP A 26 -3.46 20.75 -2.38
CA ASP A 26 -2.08 20.39 -2.72
C ASP A 26 -1.41 21.49 -3.53
N ILE A 27 -2.13 22.11 -4.47
CA ILE A 27 -1.65 23.26 -5.24
C ILE A 27 -1.34 24.43 -4.30
N LEU A 28 -2.21 24.69 -3.32
CA LEU A 28 -2.00 25.76 -2.34
C LEU A 28 -0.82 25.50 -1.41
N HIS A 29 -0.60 24.25 -1.00
CA HIS A 29 0.55 23.88 -0.19
C HIS A 29 1.87 24.07 -0.96
N VAL A 30 1.95 23.58 -2.20
CA VAL A 30 3.12 23.81 -3.07
C VAL A 30 3.34 25.30 -3.31
N SER A 31 2.26 26.07 -3.42
CA SER A 31 2.34 27.54 -3.54
C SER A 31 2.95 28.18 -2.30
N THR A 32 2.60 27.74 -1.09
CA THR A 32 3.22 28.25 0.14
C THR A 32 4.69 27.85 0.27
N ASP A 33 5.07 26.66 -0.17
CA ASP A 33 6.47 26.22 -0.18
C ASP A 33 7.31 27.04 -1.15
N ALA A 34 6.79 27.31 -2.35
CA ALA A 34 7.43 28.18 -3.33
C ALA A 34 7.61 29.60 -2.78
N VAL A 35 6.60 30.15 -2.10
CA VAL A 35 6.71 31.45 -1.43
C VAL A 35 7.82 31.44 -0.38
N ALA A 36 7.91 30.40 0.45
CA ALA A 36 8.95 30.27 1.47
C ALA A 36 10.37 30.17 0.87
N LEU A 37 10.51 29.58 -0.33
CA LEU A 37 11.76 29.54 -1.07
C LEU A 37 12.14 30.89 -1.69
N ILE A 38 11.16 31.66 -2.18
CA ILE A 38 11.38 32.96 -2.81
C ILE A 38 11.63 34.05 -1.76
N VAL A 39 10.85 34.04 -0.68
CA VAL A 39 10.94 35.01 0.43
C VAL A 39 11.20 34.27 1.75
N PRO A 40 12.47 33.90 2.03
CA PRO A 40 12.83 33.24 3.28
C PRO A 40 12.50 34.12 4.50
N HIS A 41 12.16 33.47 5.62
CA HIS A 41 11.82 34.14 6.89
C HIS A 41 10.56 35.02 6.86
N SER A 42 9.68 34.83 5.88
CA SER A 42 8.34 35.41 5.86
C SER A 42 7.26 34.36 6.04
N GLN A 43 6.15 34.75 6.66
CA GLN A 43 4.93 33.95 6.70
C GLN A 43 4.11 34.26 5.44
N CYS A 44 3.33 33.29 5.00
CA CYS A 44 2.49 33.39 3.80
C CYS A 44 1.05 33.07 4.17
N ARG A 45 0.13 33.86 3.63
CA ARG A 45 -1.30 33.57 3.68
C ARG A 45 -1.95 33.83 2.33
N ILE A 46 -2.78 32.90 1.89
CA ILE A 46 -3.45 32.94 0.59
C ILE A 46 -4.95 33.01 0.83
N TYR A 47 -5.55 34.08 0.34
CA TYR A 47 -6.99 34.30 0.33
C TYR A 47 -7.53 34.02 -1.07
N LEU A 48 -8.54 33.16 -1.21
CA LEU A 48 -9.22 32.94 -2.49
C LEU A 48 -10.68 33.40 -2.41
N GLU A 49 -11.26 33.73 -3.55
CA GLU A 49 -12.69 34.06 -3.64
C GLU A 49 -13.57 32.84 -3.35
N ASP A 50 -14.54 33.00 -2.45
CA ASP A 50 -15.72 32.15 -2.34
C ASP A 50 -16.94 32.96 -2.78
N LEU A 51 -17.38 32.73 -4.02
CA LEU A 51 -18.55 33.39 -4.59
C LEU A 51 -19.85 32.90 -3.96
N THR A 52 -19.84 31.74 -3.30
CA THR A 52 -21.03 31.20 -2.64
C THR A 52 -21.34 31.98 -1.36
N SER A 53 -20.33 32.44 -0.62
CA SER A 53 -20.48 33.30 0.57
C SER A 53 -20.29 34.79 0.30
N GLY A 54 -19.71 35.18 -0.84
CA GLY A 54 -19.37 36.57 -1.16
C GLY A 54 -18.15 37.08 -0.36
N THR A 55 -17.26 36.17 0.05
CA THR A 55 -16.10 36.47 0.89
C THR A 55 -14.79 35.96 0.29
N LEU A 56 -13.68 36.50 0.77
CA LEU A 56 -12.32 36.02 0.56
C LEU A 56 -11.96 35.14 1.77
N GLU A 57 -11.82 33.84 1.53
CA GLU A 57 -11.50 32.87 2.57
C GLU A 57 -10.00 32.60 2.61
N CYS A 58 -9.43 32.54 3.82
CA CYS A 58 -8.03 32.18 4.02
C CYS A 58 -7.89 30.65 3.96
N ILE A 59 -7.57 30.13 2.78
CA ILE A 59 -7.49 28.68 2.57
C ILE A 59 -6.12 28.15 3.01
N SER A 60 -5.06 28.94 2.86
CA SER A 60 -3.71 28.58 3.30
C SER A 60 -3.06 29.68 4.12
N ALA A 61 -2.37 29.30 5.19
CA ALA A 61 -1.62 30.18 6.06
C ALA A 61 -0.47 29.40 6.71
N THR A 62 0.68 30.06 6.88
CA THR A 62 1.86 29.53 7.58
C THR A 62 2.14 30.33 8.86
N GLY A 63 2.94 29.76 9.77
CA GLY A 63 3.30 30.39 11.05
C GLY A 63 2.39 29.98 12.23
N ASN A 64 2.70 30.53 13.42
CA ASN A 64 2.09 30.12 14.69
C ASN A 64 0.58 30.40 14.77
N HIS A 65 0.10 31.40 14.03
CA HIS A 65 -1.31 31.79 14.01
C HIS A 65 -2.11 31.18 12.85
N ALA A 66 -1.54 30.25 12.08
CA ALA A 66 -2.16 29.71 10.86
C ALA A 66 -3.61 29.23 11.06
N ASN A 67 -3.89 28.50 12.14
CA ASN A 67 -5.24 27.98 12.42
C ASN A 67 -6.26 29.09 12.74
N ALA A 68 -5.83 30.17 13.41
CA ALA A 68 -6.70 31.30 13.71
C ALA A 68 -6.92 32.17 12.46
N LEU A 69 -5.88 32.37 11.65
CA LEU A 69 -5.94 33.10 10.39
C LEU A 69 -6.91 32.48 9.39
N ARG A 70 -6.94 31.14 9.28
CA ARG A 70 -7.90 30.40 8.42
C ARG A 70 -9.36 30.65 8.76
N LYS A 71 -9.67 31.10 9.99
CA LYS A 71 -11.03 31.41 10.45
C LYS A 71 -11.43 32.88 10.25
N ARG A 72 -10.61 33.69 9.57
CA ARG A 72 -10.86 35.13 9.34
C ARG A 72 -11.16 35.41 7.85
N PRO A 73 -12.43 35.33 7.41
CA PRO A 73 -12.82 35.73 6.07
C PRO A 73 -12.97 37.25 5.93
N PHE A 74 -12.89 37.76 4.69
CA PHE A 74 -13.12 39.18 4.39
C PHE A 74 -14.20 39.35 3.31
N PRO A 75 -15.14 40.29 3.42
CA PRO A 75 -16.13 40.53 2.36
C PRO A 75 -15.44 41.00 1.07
N ILE A 76 -15.83 40.45 -0.08
CA ILE A 76 -15.24 40.81 -1.39
C ILE A 76 -15.54 42.28 -1.74
N ASN A 77 -16.75 42.75 -1.41
CA ASN A 77 -17.25 44.08 -1.79
C ASN A 77 -17.00 45.17 -0.73
N SER A 78 -15.91 45.09 0.03
CA SER A 78 -15.59 46.09 1.07
C SER A 78 -14.26 46.79 0.81
N ASP A 79 -14.25 48.12 0.92
CA ASP A 79 -13.03 48.93 0.88
C ASP A 79 -12.38 49.13 2.27
N GLU A 80 -13.00 48.62 3.35
CA GLU A 80 -12.49 48.75 4.72
C GLU A 80 -11.30 47.82 5.00
N PHE A 81 -11.26 46.67 4.31
CA PHE A 81 -10.24 45.66 4.44
C PHE A 81 -9.23 45.75 3.30
N ILE A 82 -7.94 45.79 3.64
CA ILE A 82 -6.87 45.95 2.65
C ILE A 82 -6.83 44.77 1.68
N VAL A 83 -7.07 43.55 2.19
CA VAL A 83 -7.15 42.32 1.38
C VAL A 83 -8.23 42.48 0.30
N SER A 84 -9.44 42.90 0.69
CA SER A 84 -10.56 43.14 -0.23
C SER A 84 -10.25 44.24 -1.25
N ARG A 85 -9.59 45.33 -0.85
CA ARG A 85 -9.15 46.37 -1.80
C ARG A 85 -8.16 45.87 -2.84
N VAL A 86 -7.19 45.06 -2.43
CA VAL A 86 -6.19 44.47 -3.34
C VAL A 86 -6.88 43.56 -4.34
N PHE A 87 -7.81 42.72 -3.87
CA PHE A 87 -8.64 41.87 -4.70
C PHE A 87 -9.48 42.68 -5.71
N ALA A 88 -10.19 43.72 -5.26
CA ALA A 88 -11.09 44.48 -6.12
C ALA A 88 -10.38 45.38 -7.13
N ARG A 89 -9.22 45.95 -6.77
CA ARG A 89 -8.48 46.93 -7.59
C ARG A 89 -7.37 46.32 -8.44
N HIS A 90 -7.02 45.05 -8.21
CA HIS A 90 -5.88 44.37 -8.83
C HIS A 90 -4.56 45.13 -8.64
N GLN A 91 -4.39 45.81 -7.51
CA GLN A 91 -3.22 46.62 -7.19
C GLN A 91 -2.55 46.09 -5.93
N GLU A 92 -1.25 45.82 -6.02
CA GLU A 92 -0.45 45.41 -4.86
C GLU A 92 -0.36 46.52 -3.81
N VAL A 93 -0.27 46.13 -2.55
CA VAL A 93 -0.15 47.05 -1.41
C VAL A 93 0.97 46.57 -0.50
N HIS A 94 1.92 47.46 -0.22
CA HIS A 94 3.03 47.20 0.69
C HIS A 94 2.91 48.04 1.94
N ILE A 95 2.95 47.38 3.11
CA ILE A 95 2.80 48.00 4.43
C ILE A 95 4.10 47.74 5.20
N PRO A 96 5.06 48.69 5.18
CA PRO A 96 6.34 48.51 5.87
C PRO A 96 6.22 48.54 7.40
N ARG A 97 5.11 49.07 7.93
CA ARG A 97 4.82 49.10 9.37
C ARG A 97 3.31 48.96 9.59
N MET A 98 2.87 47.82 10.11
CA MET A 98 1.46 47.53 10.35
C MET A 98 0.80 48.47 11.36
N ALA A 99 1.55 48.96 12.36
CA ALA A 99 1.08 50.00 13.27
C ALA A 99 0.69 51.33 12.58
N LYS A 100 1.18 51.55 11.35
CA LYS A 100 0.83 52.70 10.49
C LYS A 100 0.01 52.29 9.27
N ALA A 101 -0.63 51.12 9.31
CA ALA A 101 -1.45 50.64 8.20
C ALA A 101 -2.60 51.63 7.92
N PRO A 102 -3.04 51.75 6.66
CA PRO A 102 -3.99 52.77 6.23
C PRO A 102 -5.42 52.60 6.78
N THR A 103 -5.75 51.45 7.39
CA THR A 103 -7.05 51.24 8.02
C THR A 103 -6.89 50.74 9.45
N VAL A 104 -7.81 51.15 10.33
CA VAL A 104 -7.83 50.71 11.74
C VAL A 104 -7.96 49.19 11.83
N HIS A 105 -8.72 48.58 10.92
CA HIS A 105 -8.87 47.12 10.85
C HIS A 105 -7.55 46.43 10.54
N ALA A 106 -6.73 46.97 9.63
CA ALA A 106 -5.41 46.41 9.36
C ALA A 106 -4.46 46.57 10.54
N GLN A 107 -4.48 47.71 11.25
CA GLN A 107 -3.66 47.90 12.44
C GLN A 107 -4.01 46.88 13.55
N LYS A 108 -5.31 46.70 13.81
CA LYS A 108 -5.81 45.69 14.76
C LYS A 108 -5.43 44.27 14.34
N PHE A 109 -5.59 43.96 13.05
CA PHE A 109 -5.23 42.65 12.50
C PHE A 109 -3.74 42.35 12.68
N GLY A 110 -2.87 43.32 12.39
CA GLY A 110 -1.42 43.16 12.59
C GLY A 110 -1.06 42.94 14.06
N ALA A 111 -1.71 43.66 14.99
CA ALA A 111 -1.49 43.47 16.41
C ALA A 111 -2.01 42.12 16.94
N GLU A 112 -3.13 41.62 16.42
CA GLU A 112 -3.73 40.34 16.83
C GLU A 112 -2.88 39.13 16.44
N PHE A 113 -2.22 39.18 15.27
CA PHE A 113 -1.48 38.05 14.70
C PHE A 113 0.04 38.25 14.66
N ASP A 114 0.55 39.25 15.38
CA ASP A 114 1.97 39.61 15.45
C ASP A 114 2.63 39.87 14.08
N ILE A 115 1.92 40.59 13.21
CA ILE A 115 2.41 41.00 11.88
C ILE A 115 2.87 42.45 11.97
N GLN A 116 4.16 42.69 11.73
CA GLN A 116 4.80 44.02 11.80
C GLN A 116 4.97 44.66 10.41
N ALA A 117 5.11 43.86 9.35
CA ALA A 117 5.12 44.32 7.97
C ALA A 117 4.40 43.30 7.06
N CYS A 118 3.78 43.78 5.98
CA CYS A 118 2.98 42.95 5.08
C CYS A 118 3.04 43.44 3.64
N SER A 119 3.19 42.54 2.67
CA SER A 119 2.95 42.81 1.24
C SER A 119 1.78 41.99 0.75
N LEU A 120 0.81 42.62 0.10
CA LEU A 120 -0.37 41.99 -0.46
C LEU A 120 -0.34 42.08 -1.98
N LEU A 121 -0.37 40.93 -2.64
CA LEU A 121 -0.28 40.79 -4.09
C LEU A 121 -1.58 40.19 -4.64
N PRO A 122 -2.19 40.77 -5.68
CA PRO A 122 -3.37 40.18 -6.30
C PRO A 122 -3.01 38.89 -7.04
N LEU A 123 -3.80 37.84 -6.86
CA LEU A 123 -3.62 36.57 -7.56
C LEU A 123 -4.49 36.57 -8.80
N LEU A 124 -3.87 36.68 -9.99
CA LEU A 124 -4.56 36.89 -11.26
C LEU A 124 -4.54 35.63 -12.13
N ALA A 125 -5.72 35.14 -12.52
CA ALA A 125 -5.87 34.15 -13.58
C ALA A 125 -6.29 34.86 -14.87
N GLY A 126 -5.32 35.15 -15.75
CA GLY A 126 -5.52 36.02 -16.89
C GLY A 126 -5.77 37.47 -16.44
N LYS A 127 -6.97 38.01 -16.70
CA LYS A 127 -7.35 39.38 -16.29
C LYS A 127 -8.24 39.45 -15.04
N ARG A 128 -8.57 38.32 -14.44
CA ARG A 128 -9.47 38.21 -13.28
C ARG A 128 -8.68 37.91 -12.02
N ALA A 129 -8.91 38.67 -10.95
CA ALA A 129 -8.45 38.26 -9.63
C ALA A 129 -9.25 37.07 -9.12
N ILE A 130 -8.54 36.05 -8.65
CA ILE A 130 -9.11 34.86 -8.00
C ILE A 130 -8.79 34.85 -6.49
N GLY A 131 -7.97 35.80 -6.03
CA GLY A 131 -7.53 35.85 -4.64
C GLY A 131 -6.46 36.90 -4.38
N VAL A 132 -5.85 36.83 -3.19
CA VAL A 132 -4.77 37.68 -2.72
C VAL A 132 -3.74 36.84 -1.96
N VAL A 133 -2.48 36.98 -2.32
CA VAL A 133 -1.35 36.40 -1.60
C VAL A 133 -0.77 37.48 -0.68
N CYS A 134 -0.67 37.20 0.62
CA CYS A 134 -0.02 38.09 1.56
C CYS A 134 1.28 37.47 2.07
N ILE A 135 2.32 38.31 2.12
CA ILE A 135 3.65 37.99 2.63
C ILE A 135 3.85 38.81 3.90
N ASP A 136 3.83 38.13 5.03
CA ASP A 136 3.83 38.72 6.37
C ASP A 136 5.21 38.58 7.01
N SER A 137 5.60 39.57 7.80
CA SER A 137 6.83 39.56 8.60
C SER A 137 6.59 40.02 10.03
N ASP A 138 7.28 39.37 10.96
CA ASP A 138 7.39 39.71 12.38
C ASP A 138 8.31 40.92 12.63
N ARG A 139 8.95 41.47 11.59
CA ARG A 139 9.85 42.63 11.69
C ARG A 139 9.35 43.80 10.85
N ASN A 140 9.52 44.99 11.41
CA ASN A 140 9.25 46.23 10.69
C ASN A 140 10.16 46.38 9.46
N LYS A 141 9.60 46.89 8.36
CA LYS A 141 10.26 47.18 7.08
C LYS A 141 10.86 45.97 6.35
N GLN A 142 10.58 44.75 6.79
CA GLN A 142 10.99 43.54 6.09
C GLN A 142 9.91 43.18 5.06
N LEU A 143 10.07 43.70 3.85
CA LEU A 143 9.21 43.45 2.70
C LEU A 143 10.03 42.73 1.61
N PRO A 144 9.37 41.98 0.70
CA PRO A 144 10.06 41.37 -0.43
C PRO A 144 10.73 42.45 -1.30
N ASP A 145 11.97 42.19 -1.73
CA ASP A 145 12.68 43.06 -2.66
C ASP A 145 12.20 42.89 -4.11
N ALA A 146 12.66 43.75 -5.03
CA ALA A 146 12.20 43.69 -6.42
C ALA A 146 12.47 42.34 -7.13
N PRO A 147 13.64 41.69 -6.96
CA PRO A 147 13.86 40.32 -7.44
C PRO A 147 12.88 39.29 -6.86
N GLN A 148 12.59 39.35 -5.56
CA GLN A 148 11.65 38.45 -4.90
C GLN A 148 10.22 38.66 -5.40
N LEU A 149 9.77 39.92 -5.54
CA LEU A 149 8.47 40.24 -6.12
C LEU A 149 8.34 39.70 -7.54
N LYS A 150 9.37 39.88 -8.38
CA LYS A 150 9.38 39.32 -9.73
C LYS A 150 9.26 37.79 -9.71
N GLY A 151 10.02 37.11 -8.83
CA GLY A 151 9.94 35.66 -8.68
C GLY A 151 8.55 35.17 -8.25
N LEU A 152 7.88 35.90 -7.35
CA LEU A 152 6.49 35.60 -6.95
C LEU A 152 5.52 35.76 -8.13
N TYR A 153 5.64 36.84 -8.90
CA TYR A 153 4.81 37.07 -10.08
C TYR A 153 5.01 35.99 -11.15
N ASP A 154 6.26 35.67 -11.48
CA ASP A 154 6.59 34.64 -12.46
C ASP A 154 5.98 33.27 -12.03
N PHE A 155 6.15 32.88 -10.76
CA PHE A 155 5.59 31.63 -10.22
C PHE A 155 4.05 31.61 -10.26
N PHE A 156 3.39 32.63 -9.71
CA PHE A 156 1.93 32.64 -9.66
C PHE A 156 1.28 32.81 -11.03
N SER A 157 1.97 33.40 -12.02
CA SER A 157 1.46 33.45 -13.39
C SER A 157 1.31 32.07 -14.04
N GLU A 158 2.21 31.13 -13.73
CA GLU A 158 2.17 29.74 -14.19
C GLU A 158 1.15 28.90 -13.40
N VAL A 159 0.99 29.15 -12.10
CA VAL A 159 0.12 28.36 -11.21
C VAL A 159 -1.35 28.81 -11.25
N ALA A 160 -1.62 30.11 -11.44
CA ALA A 160 -2.96 30.68 -11.34
C ALA A 160 -4.01 30.04 -12.28
N PRO A 161 -3.72 29.65 -13.53
CA PRO A 161 -4.70 28.97 -14.38
C PRO A 161 -5.19 27.65 -13.78
N LYS A 162 -4.27 26.83 -13.26
CA LYS A 162 -4.59 25.53 -12.66
C LYS A 162 -5.29 25.70 -11.32
N LEU A 163 -4.84 26.66 -10.52
CA LEU A 163 -5.49 27.03 -9.26
C LEU A 163 -6.92 27.53 -9.48
N ASN A 164 -7.18 28.34 -10.51
CA ASN A 164 -8.52 28.80 -10.88
C ASN A 164 -9.43 27.64 -11.30
N GLN A 165 -8.91 26.67 -12.06
CA GLN A 165 -9.65 25.47 -12.43
C GLN A 165 -10.06 24.68 -11.18
N ALA A 166 -9.14 24.45 -10.26
CA ALA A 166 -9.40 23.73 -9.01
C ALA A 166 -10.38 24.50 -8.10
N LEU A 167 -10.20 25.82 -7.99
CA LEU A 167 -11.08 26.69 -7.20
C LEU A 167 -12.52 26.67 -7.73
N LYS A 168 -12.72 26.70 -9.04
CA LYS A 168 -14.06 26.60 -9.66
C LYS A 168 -14.71 25.26 -9.38
N TYR A 169 -13.96 24.17 -9.48
CA TYR A 169 -14.47 22.83 -9.21
C TYR A 169 -14.89 22.67 -7.75
N HIS A 170 -14.05 23.12 -6.81
CA HIS A 170 -14.37 23.13 -5.39
C HIS A 170 -15.65 23.92 -5.09
N GLN A 171 -15.77 25.13 -5.67
CA GLN A 171 -16.97 25.96 -5.51
C GLN A 171 -18.22 25.33 -6.12
N GLN A 172 -18.12 24.60 -7.24
CA GLN A 172 -19.26 23.88 -7.82
C GLN A 172 -19.78 22.80 -6.86
N ILE A 173 -18.88 22.06 -6.22
CA ILE A 173 -19.26 21.05 -5.22
C ILE A 173 -19.90 21.71 -3.99
N LEU A 174 -19.31 22.78 -3.46
CA LEU A 174 -19.90 23.52 -2.34
C LEU A 174 -21.27 24.10 -2.69
N LEU A 175 -21.44 24.63 -3.90
CA LEU A 175 -22.71 25.13 -4.38
C LEU A 175 -23.75 24.02 -4.48
N ALA A 176 -23.39 22.86 -5.04
CA ALA A 176 -24.29 21.70 -5.12
C ALA A 176 -24.76 21.27 -3.73
N ARG A 177 -23.83 21.13 -2.77
CA ARG A 177 -24.15 20.81 -1.36
C ARG A 177 -25.06 21.86 -0.72
N ARG A 178 -24.84 23.16 -0.97
CA ARG A 178 -25.70 24.24 -0.46
C ARG A 178 -27.09 24.21 -1.10
N VAL A 179 -27.18 23.92 -2.39
CA VAL A 179 -28.47 23.76 -3.09
C VAL A 179 -29.25 22.60 -2.50
N ASP A 180 -28.61 21.45 -2.25
CA ASP A 180 -29.28 20.29 -1.67
C ASP A 180 -29.72 20.57 -0.22
N ALA A 181 -28.88 21.22 0.59
CA ALA A 181 -29.27 21.69 1.93
C ALA A 181 -30.44 22.68 1.86
N GLY A 182 -30.43 23.59 0.89
CA GLY A 182 -31.53 24.53 0.63
C GLY A 182 -32.83 23.84 0.23
N LYS A 183 -32.75 22.81 -0.64
CA LYS A 183 -33.90 21.98 -1.02
C LYS A 183 -34.47 21.21 0.17
N LYS A 184 -33.61 20.60 1.01
CA LYS A 184 -34.04 19.95 2.26
C LYS A 184 -34.81 20.92 3.15
N LYS A 185 -34.25 22.12 3.35
CA LYS A 185 -34.88 23.18 4.15
C LYS A 185 -36.23 23.63 3.58
N GLU A 186 -36.32 23.91 2.28
CA GLU A 186 -37.57 24.36 1.64
C GLU A 186 -38.64 23.27 1.61
N ALA A 187 -38.26 22.02 1.36
CA ALA A 187 -39.19 20.91 1.40
C ALA A 187 -39.70 20.64 2.83
N ALA A 188 -38.81 20.63 3.83
CA ALA A 188 -39.20 20.54 5.24
C ALA A 188 -40.13 21.70 5.64
N LEU A 189 -39.80 22.94 5.23
CA LEU A 189 -40.64 24.12 5.44
C LEU A 189 -42.02 23.96 4.84
N THR A 190 -42.12 23.39 3.64
CA THR A 190 -43.40 23.15 2.96
C THR A 190 -44.27 22.17 3.75
N MET A 191 -43.68 21.11 4.33
CA MET A 191 -44.40 20.14 5.17
C MET A 191 -44.96 20.78 6.44
N VAL A 192 -44.13 21.53 7.18
CA VAL A 192 -44.61 22.19 8.41
C VAL A 192 -45.56 23.35 8.13
N ARG A 193 -45.41 24.04 6.99
CA ARG A 193 -46.37 25.07 6.55
C ARG A 193 -47.74 24.47 6.22
N SER A 194 -47.76 23.30 5.57
CA SER A 194 -49.00 22.55 5.33
C SER A 194 -49.70 22.20 6.64
N ALA A 195 -48.97 21.67 7.62
CA ALA A 195 -49.51 21.34 8.95
C ALA A 195 -50.17 22.56 9.64
N VAL A 196 -49.49 23.71 9.65
CA VAL A 196 -50.00 24.97 10.24
C VAL A 196 -51.22 25.53 9.50
N HIS A 197 -51.35 25.25 8.20
CA HIS A 197 -52.48 25.70 7.41
C HIS A 197 -53.70 24.78 7.55
N LEU A 198 -53.50 23.46 7.65
CA LEU A 198 -54.57 22.47 7.73
C LEU A 198 -55.19 22.36 9.13
N ILE A 199 -54.43 22.67 10.18
CA ILE A 199 -54.92 22.58 11.56
C ILE A 199 -54.98 23.99 12.16
N ASP A 200 -56.20 24.49 12.35
CA ASP A 200 -56.42 25.88 12.75
C ASP A 200 -55.80 26.27 14.09
N ARG A 201 -55.72 25.31 15.02
CA ARG A 201 -55.19 25.50 16.38
C ARG A 201 -53.66 25.51 16.46
N LEU A 202 -52.99 25.21 15.36
CA LEU A 202 -51.53 25.14 15.30
C LEU A 202 -50.94 26.54 15.08
N ALA A 203 -50.11 26.98 16.01
CA ALA A 203 -49.51 28.31 16.02
C ALA A 203 -48.12 28.30 15.37
N LEU A 204 -47.34 27.24 15.62
CA LEU A 204 -45.98 27.07 15.14
C LEU A 204 -45.71 25.58 14.92
N ALA A 205 -45.07 25.24 13.81
CA ALA A 205 -44.51 23.91 13.58
C ALA A 205 -43.05 24.04 13.16
N ALA A 206 -42.19 23.14 13.65
CA ALA A 206 -40.76 23.17 13.38
C ALA A 206 -40.19 21.76 13.17
N VAL A 207 -39.27 21.64 12.21
CA VAL A 207 -38.47 20.43 11.99
C VAL A 207 -37.10 20.65 12.59
N LEU A 208 -36.69 19.74 13.46
CA LEU A 208 -35.42 19.74 14.17
C LEU A 208 -34.56 18.59 13.68
N VAL A 209 -33.29 18.84 13.38
CA VAL A 209 -32.33 17.83 12.93
C VAL A 209 -31.08 17.83 13.82
N PRO A 210 -30.40 16.70 14.00
CA PRO A 210 -29.13 16.67 14.72
C PRO A 210 -28.09 17.59 14.08
N ALA A 211 -27.45 18.42 14.89
CA ALA A 211 -26.37 19.32 14.46
C ALA A 211 -25.27 19.41 15.54
N PRO A 212 -23.98 19.52 15.18
CA PRO A 212 -22.91 19.71 16.15
C PRO A 212 -23.00 21.11 16.81
N LEU A 213 -22.99 21.18 18.14
CA LEU A 213 -22.99 22.43 18.92
C LEU A 213 -21.61 23.07 18.98
N THR A 214 -20.55 22.28 18.86
CA THR A 214 -19.16 22.76 18.92
C THR A 214 -18.39 22.44 17.63
N PRO A 215 -17.41 23.27 17.21
CA PRO A 215 -16.63 23.06 15.98
C PRO A 215 -15.82 21.75 15.96
N ASP A 216 -15.55 21.22 17.14
CA ASP A 216 -14.91 19.95 17.45
C ASP A 216 -15.93 18.84 17.72
N GLY A 217 -17.22 19.01 17.38
CA GLY A 217 -18.27 17.99 17.35
C GLY A 217 -18.51 17.17 18.62
N SER A 218 -17.91 17.56 19.75
CA SER A 218 -17.93 16.85 21.03
C SER A 218 -19.29 16.94 21.75
N GLU A 219 -20.10 17.95 21.40
CA GLU A 219 -21.48 18.08 21.83
C GLU A 219 -22.39 18.16 20.59
N ALA A 220 -23.40 17.28 20.49
CA ALA A 220 -24.46 17.37 19.49
C ALA A 220 -25.72 17.98 20.10
N GLY A 221 -26.31 18.93 19.38
CA GLY A 221 -27.60 19.55 19.67
C GLY A 221 -28.60 19.25 18.57
N LEU A 222 -29.74 19.93 18.62
CA LEU A 222 -30.71 19.93 17.53
C LEU A 222 -30.76 21.32 16.90
N GLU A 223 -30.63 21.40 15.58
CA GLU A 223 -30.81 22.63 14.81
C GLU A 223 -32.22 22.68 14.24
N VAL A 224 -32.81 23.89 14.21
CA VAL A 224 -34.07 24.13 13.52
C VAL A 224 -33.82 24.16 12.01
N LEU A 225 -34.10 23.05 11.32
CA LEU A 225 -33.98 22.97 9.87
C LEU A 225 -34.97 23.94 9.19
N ALA A 226 -36.22 23.94 9.65
CA ALA A 226 -37.28 24.79 9.13
C ALA A 226 -38.37 25.03 10.17
N ALA A 227 -38.99 26.22 10.16
CA ALA A 227 -40.16 26.52 10.97
C ALA A 227 -41.23 27.28 10.19
N ALA A 228 -42.50 27.01 10.49
CA ALA A 228 -43.66 27.70 9.92
C ALA A 228 -44.58 28.19 11.04
N SER A 229 -45.07 29.42 10.90
CA SER A 229 -46.08 30.00 11.79
C SER A 229 -47.05 30.87 10.98
N LYS A 230 -48.26 31.06 11.49
CA LYS A 230 -49.26 32.02 10.95
C LYS A 230 -48.76 33.47 11.08
N GLU A 231 -47.89 33.74 12.06
CA GLU A 231 -47.31 35.05 12.30
C GLU A 231 -45.83 35.12 11.85
N LYS A 232 -45.51 36.09 11.00
CA LYS A 232 -44.18 36.20 10.37
C LYS A 232 -43.08 36.61 11.36
N GLN A 233 -43.43 37.33 12.43
CA GLN A 233 -42.49 37.71 13.50
C GLN A 233 -42.13 36.50 14.37
N THR A 234 -43.13 35.71 14.75
CA THR A 234 -43.03 34.46 15.53
C THR A 234 -42.08 33.45 14.89
N ARG A 235 -42.14 33.30 13.56
CA ARG A 235 -41.20 32.47 12.81
C ARG A 235 -39.75 32.95 12.92
N ARG A 236 -39.49 34.25 12.78
CA ARG A 236 -38.13 34.80 12.82
C ARG A 236 -37.49 34.63 14.20
N ILE A 237 -38.25 34.91 15.26
CA ILE A 237 -37.81 34.74 16.64
C ILE A 237 -37.39 33.28 16.92
N TYR A 238 -38.13 32.31 16.37
CA TYR A 238 -37.82 30.89 16.56
C TYR A 238 -36.65 30.39 15.67
N GLU A 239 -36.51 30.88 14.43
CA GLU A 239 -35.41 30.52 13.52
C GLU A 239 -34.07 31.18 13.91
N ASP A 240 -34.07 32.42 14.40
CA ASP A 240 -32.85 33.17 14.77
C ASP A 240 -32.12 32.56 15.99
N GLU A 241 -32.83 31.77 16.80
CA GLU A 241 -32.32 31.10 18.00
C GLU A 241 -31.71 29.71 17.72
N GLY A 242 -31.83 29.22 16.47
CA GLY A 242 -31.01 28.21 15.75
C GLY A 242 -30.77 26.83 16.36
N LEU A 243 -30.28 26.74 17.59
CA LEU A 243 -29.73 25.55 18.22
C LEU A 243 -30.39 25.25 19.58
N ILE A 244 -30.77 24.00 19.78
CA ILE A 244 -31.23 23.41 21.04
C ILE A 244 -30.10 22.60 21.65
N ASP A 245 -29.71 22.95 22.88
CA ASP A 245 -28.65 22.28 23.63
C ASP A 245 -29.19 21.01 24.30
N LEU A 246 -28.55 19.86 24.04
CA LEU A 246 -28.87 18.55 24.63
C LEU A 246 -28.07 18.26 25.91
N GLY A 247 -27.40 19.26 26.48
CA GLY A 247 -26.75 19.17 27.79
C GLY A 247 -27.74 18.87 28.93
N PRO A 248 -27.31 18.18 30.00
CA PRO A 248 -28.19 17.86 31.14
C PRO A 248 -28.85 19.12 31.73
N GLY A 249 -30.18 19.10 31.84
CA GLY A 249 -30.97 20.23 32.34
C GLY A 249 -30.99 21.46 31.44
N LYS A 250 -30.44 21.37 30.22
CA LYS A 250 -30.40 22.49 29.28
C LYS A 250 -31.68 22.62 28.47
N SER A 251 -32.32 21.53 28.05
CA SER A 251 -33.59 21.58 27.30
C SER A 251 -34.54 20.45 27.69
N LEU A 252 -35.82 20.58 27.35
CA LEU A 252 -36.80 19.49 27.52
C LEU A 252 -36.34 18.21 26.81
N LEU A 253 -35.77 18.37 25.62
CA LEU A 253 -35.30 17.27 24.79
C LEU A 253 -34.07 16.56 25.38
N ALA A 254 -33.26 17.26 26.18
CA ALA A 254 -32.12 16.67 26.89
C ALA A 254 -32.53 15.60 27.93
N ASN A 255 -33.80 15.57 28.35
CA ASN A 255 -34.32 14.52 29.24
C ASN A 255 -34.58 13.21 28.49
N PHE A 256 -34.75 13.27 27.16
CA PHE A 256 -35.11 12.12 26.33
C PHE A 256 -34.01 11.72 25.36
N ILE A 257 -33.12 12.65 25.01
CA ILE A 257 -32.06 12.49 24.00
C ILE A 257 -30.72 12.87 24.64
N ASN A 258 -29.71 12.03 24.47
CA ASN A 258 -28.36 12.34 24.96
C ASN A 258 -27.62 13.33 24.04
N ARG A 259 -26.43 13.77 24.48
CA ARG A 259 -25.54 14.68 23.73
C ARG A 259 -25.02 14.12 22.40
N GLN A 260 -25.34 12.88 22.06
CA GLN A 260 -24.98 12.24 20.79
C GLN A 260 -26.18 12.11 19.84
N GLY A 261 -27.35 12.62 20.24
CA GLY A 261 -28.56 12.56 19.43
C GLY A 261 -29.28 11.21 19.47
N ASN A 262 -28.99 10.35 20.45
CA ASN A 262 -29.68 9.07 20.63
C ASN A 262 -30.80 9.21 21.66
N ILE A 263 -31.95 8.59 21.38
CA ILE A 263 -33.06 8.48 22.33
C ILE A 263 -32.65 7.54 23.46
N ILE A 264 -32.65 8.06 24.69
CA ILE A 264 -32.29 7.33 25.91
C ILE A 264 -33.50 7.01 26.80
N ASP A 265 -34.63 7.69 26.56
CA ASP A 265 -35.87 7.47 27.28
C ASP A 265 -36.93 6.90 26.32
N GLU A 266 -37.44 5.72 26.63
CA GLU A 266 -38.39 4.99 25.79
C GLU A 266 -39.68 5.76 25.52
N ARG A 267 -40.03 6.76 26.34
CA ARG A 267 -41.21 7.61 26.14
C ARG A 267 -41.16 8.44 24.86
N LEU A 268 -39.96 8.70 24.31
CA LEU A 268 -39.76 9.39 23.03
C LEU A 268 -39.60 8.41 21.85
N LEU A 269 -39.79 7.11 22.04
CA LEU A 269 -39.91 6.17 20.91
C LEU A 269 -41.28 6.26 20.23
N ALA A 270 -42.24 6.97 20.85
CA ALA A 270 -43.54 7.29 20.29
C ALA A 270 -43.80 8.81 20.34
N PRO A 271 -44.78 9.33 19.59
CA PRO A 271 -45.17 10.73 19.67
C PRO A 271 -45.49 11.17 21.10
N LEU A 272 -44.89 12.28 21.53
CA LEU A 272 -45.00 12.79 22.89
C LEU A 272 -45.85 14.05 22.91
N PHE A 273 -46.94 14.04 23.70
CA PHE A 273 -47.77 15.21 23.94
C PHE A 273 -47.46 15.83 25.30
N VAL A 274 -47.24 17.15 25.29
CA VAL A 274 -46.98 17.99 26.45
C VAL A 274 -48.15 18.98 26.58
N PRO A 275 -49.09 18.74 27.51
CA PRO A 275 -50.34 19.51 27.59
C PRO A 275 -50.14 20.94 28.09
N LYS A 276 -49.13 21.19 28.94
CA LYS A 276 -48.81 22.49 29.51
C LYS A 276 -47.30 22.73 29.53
N LEU A 277 -46.85 23.70 28.75
CA LEU A 277 -45.45 24.11 28.69
C LEU A 277 -45.04 24.98 29.90
N ASP A 278 -45.99 25.70 30.51
CA ASP A 278 -45.76 26.59 31.65
C ASP A 278 -45.26 25.85 32.90
N ASP A 279 -45.63 24.57 33.05
CA ASP A 279 -45.27 23.73 34.19
C ASP A 279 -43.85 23.13 34.05
N LEU A 280 -43.19 23.30 32.90
CA LEU A 280 -41.88 22.73 32.60
C LEU A 280 -40.78 23.80 32.68
N THR A 281 -39.67 23.46 33.34
CA THR A 281 -38.43 24.27 33.29
C THR A 281 -37.76 24.11 31.92
N LEU A 282 -37.95 25.09 31.03
CA LEU A 282 -37.38 25.12 29.67
C LEU A 282 -36.21 26.11 29.57
N GLN A 283 -35.24 25.81 28.70
CA GLN A 283 -34.08 26.68 28.41
C GLN A 283 -34.46 28.12 28.06
N LYS A 284 -35.57 28.26 27.34
CA LYS A 284 -36.04 29.51 26.72
C LYS A 284 -37.51 29.73 27.07
N GLN A 285 -37.85 29.65 28.35
CA GLN A 285 -39.22 29.98 28.82
C GLN A 285 -39.67 31.38 28.36
N TYR A 286 -38.75 32.33 28.21
CA TYR A 286 -39.06 33.65 27.63
C TYR A 286 -39.61 33.54 26.21
N LEU A 287 -39.11 32.60 25.40
CA LEU A 287 -39.49 32.43 24.00
C LEU A 287 -40.88 31.79 23.90
N THR A 288 -41.17 30.77 24.72
CA THR A 288 -42.52 30.19 24.78
C THR A 288 -43.54 31.19 25.34
N ALA A 289 -43.15 32.03 26.31
CA ALA A 289 -44.00 33.08 26.86
C ALA A 289 -44.23 34.26 25.88
N GLU A 290 -43.18 34.71 25.19
CA GLU A 290 -43.24 35.77 24.17
C GLU A 290 -44.06 35.36 22.95
N LEU A 291 -43.97 34.08 22.55
CA LEU A 291 -44.73 33.50 21.44
C LEU A 291 -46.10 32.95 21.87
N GLY A 292 -46.46 33.02 23.16
CA GLY A 292 -47.74 32.57 23.70
C GLY A 292 -48.03 31.06 23.54
N LEU A 293 -47.00 30.22 23.48
CA LEU A 293 -47.12 28.78 23.22
C LEU A 293 -47.46 28.03 24.51
N LYS A 294 -48.55 27.24 24.50
CA LYS A 294 -49.08 26.55 25.69
C LYS A 294 -48.94 25.04 25.68
N SER A 295 -49.10 24.39 24.52
CA SER A 295 -48.93 22.93 24.40
C SER A 295 -47.96 22.58 23.27
N LEU A 296 -47.39 21.38 23.34
CA LEU A 296 -46.41 20.86 22.38
C LEU A 296 -46.69 19.38 22.07
N TYR A 297 -46.78 19.04 20.79
CA TYR A 297 -46.76 17.67 20.29
C TYR A 297 -45.46 17.42 19.52
N ILE A 298 -44.71 16.40 19.93
CA ILE A 298 -43.41 16.03 19.35
C ILE A 298 -43.57 14.70 18.63
N VAL A 299 -43.29 14.67 17.33
CA VAL A 299 -43.26 13.44 16.54
C VAL A 299 -41.80 13.08 16.22
N PRO A 300 -41.23 12.03 16.84
CA PRO A 300 -39.86 11.62 16.60
C PRO A 300 -39.74 10.70 15.38
N ARG A 301 -38.73 10.93 14.54
CA ARG A 301 -38.28 9.98 13.50
C ARG A 301 -36.84 9.61 13.78
N TYR A 302 -36.56 8.31 13.89
CA TYR A 302 -35.29 7.79 14.38
C TYR A 302 -34.94 6.45 13.74
N ASP A 303 -33.66 6.11 13.75
CA ASP A 303 -33.18 4.81 13.30
C ASP A 303 -33.55 3.72 14.32
N PRO A 304 -34.29 2.67 13.93
CA PRO A 304 -34.82 1.67 14.88
C PRO A 304 -33.76 0.76 15.49
N HIS A 305 -32.55 0.70 14.93
CA HIS A 305 -31.46 -0.15 15.44
C HIS A 305 -30.55 0.60 16.42
N THR A 306 -30.32 1.88 16.14
CA THR A 306 -29.37 2.72 16.90
C THR A 306 -30.07 3.71 17.83
N HIS A 307 -31.38 3.87 17.69
CA HIS A 307 -32.20 4.90 18.34
C HIS A 307 -31.70 6.33 18.08
N LYS A 308 -30.93 6.53 17.01
CA LYS A 308 -30.41 7.83 16.64
C LYS A 308 -31.50 8.65 15.96
N VAL A 309 -31.75 9.86 16.44
CA VAL A 309 -32.74 10.77 15.87
C VAL A 309 -32.35 11.14 14.44
N ILE A 310 -33.28 11.01 13.51
CA ILE A 310 -33.18 11.51 12.13
C ILE A 310 -33.71 12.94 12.09
N CYS A 311 -34.94 13.13 12.60
CA CYS A 311 -35.53 14.44 12.84
C CYS A 311 -36.61 14.36 13.92
N LEU A 312 -36.91 15.49 14.55
CA LEU A 312 -38.10 15.67 15.38
C LEU A 312 -38.98 16.73 14.75
N VAL A 313 -40.29 16.51 14.72
CA VAL A 313 -41.23 17.54 14.31
C VAL A 313 -42.05 18.00 15.51
N ASN A 314 -41.88 19.27 15.86
CA ASN A 314 -42.56 19.90 16.97
C ASN A 314 -43.74 20.70 16.45
N TYR A 315 -44.91 20.51 17.06
CA TYR A 315 -46.15 21.20 16.78
C TYR A 315 -46.64 21.91 18.04
N TYR A 316 -46.76 23.23 17.98
CA TYR A 316 -47.14 24.07 19.12
C TYR A 316 -48.52 24.71 18.91
N THR A 317 -49.25 24.85 20.02
CA THR A 317 -50.54 25.58 20.08
C THR A 317 -50.46 26.73 21.07
N THR A 318 -51.35 27.72 20.95
CA THR A 318 -51.49 28.85 21.89
C THR A 318 -52.54 28.61 22.98
N GLU A 319 -53.20 27.45 22.95
CA GLU A 319 -54.20 26.99 23.91
C GLU A 319 -53.81 25.61 24.44
N ASP A 320 -54.28 25.25 25.65
CA ASP A 320 -54.15 23.90 26.21
C ASP A 320 -55.04 22.94 25.39
N TYR A 321 -54.50 22.42 24.28
CA TYR A 321 -55.28 21.69 23.27
C TYR A 321 -54.65 20.33 22.98
N GLU A 322 -55.41 19.26 23.19
CA GLU A 322 -55.02 17.93 22.78
C GLU A 322 -55.59 17.59 21.40
N PHE A 323 -54.69 17.26 20.46
CA PHE A 323 -55.07 16.87 19.11
C PHE A 323 -55.91 15.60 19.09
N ASN A 324 -56.97 15.59 18.28
CA ASN A 324 -57.78 14.39 18.06
C ASN A 324 -57.03 13.36 17.20
N ALA A 325 -57.55 12.13 17.09
CA ALA A 325 -56.89 11.05 16.36
C ALA A 325 -56.64 11.35 14.87
N HIS A 326 -57.53 12.12 14.23
CA HIS A 326 -57.36 12.53 12.84
C HIS A 326 -56.24 13.58 12.69
N GLU A 327 -56.22 14.58 13.56
CA GLU A 327 -55.16 15.59 13.61
C GLU A 327 -53.80 14.96 13.91
N LYS A 328 -53.71 14.07 14.89
CA LYS A 328 -52.47 13.32 15.21
C LYS A 328 -51.97 12.54 13.99
N GLY A 329 -52.86 11.84 13.27
CA GLY A 329 -52.50 11.13 12.04
C GLY A 329 -51.98 12.04 10.92
N LEU A 330 -52.57 13.23 10.73
CA LEU A 330 -52.07 14.22 9.77
C LEU A 330 -50.68 14.76 10.16
N LEU A 331 -50.46 15.03 11.45
CA LEU A 331 -49.18 15.51 11.96
C LEU A 331 -48.09 14.46 11.83
N GLU A 332 -48.39 13.21 12.18
CA GLU A 332 -47.46 12.10 11.99
C GLU A 332 -47.11 11.86 10.53
N GLY A 333 -48.10 11.97 9.61
CA GLY A 333 -47.85 11.91 8.17
C GLY A 333 -46.95 13.03 7.65
N HIS A 334 -47.07 14.27 8.19
CA HIS A 334 -46.13 15.35 7.86
C HIS A 334 -44.72 15.06 8.38
N ALA A 335 -44.59 14.44 9.54
CA ALA A 335 -43.29 14.04 10.08
C ALA A 335 -42.63 12.93 9.26
N GLU A 336 -43.40 11.95 8.79
CA GLU A 336 -42.94 10.92 7.86
C GLU A 336 -42.46 11.52 6.54
N MET A 337 -43.23 12.46 5.97
CA MET A 337 -42.79 13.19 4.77
C MET A 337 -41.52 14.01 5.01
N ALA A 338 -41.38 14.64 6.17
CA ALA A 338 -40.19 15.40 6.54
C ALA A 338 -38.94 14.50 6.65
N GLU A 339 -39.05 13.33 7.29
CA GLU A 339 -37.98 12.33 7.31
C GLU A 339 -37.56 11.92 5.90
N ARG A 340 -38.54 11.56 5.07
CA ARG A 340 -38.29 11.12 3.69
C ARG A 340 -37.51 12.17 2.91
N VAL A 341 -37.95 13.42 2.98
CA VAL A 341 -37.28 14.58 2.36
C VAL A 341 -35.84 14.75 2.87
N ILE A 342 -35.61 14.61 4.17
CA ILE A 342 -34.28 14.79 4.78
C ILE A 342 -33.31 13.68 4.36
N GLN A 343 -33.83 12.47 4.17
CA GLN A 343 -33.05 11.28 3.78
C GLN A 343 -32.83 11.14 2.27
N GLU A 344 -33.81 11.51 1.44
CA GLU A 344 -33.77 11.31 -0.02
C GLU A 344 -33.19 12.50 -0.80
N ILE A 345 -33.47 13.75 -0.39
CA ILE A 345 -33.01 14.92 -1.15
C ILE A 345 -31.48 15.05 -1.03
N GLY A 346 -30.76 15.05 -2.15
CA GLY A 346 -29.30 15.29 -2.22
C GLY A 346 -28.45 14.05 -2.42
N SER A 347 -28.91 12.85 -1.99
CA SER A 347 -28.14 11.62 -2.20
C SER A 347 -28.07 11.27 -3.69
N GLU A 348 -29.18 11.37 -4.42
CA GLU A 348 -29.23 11.04 -5.85
C GLU A 348 -28.34 11.96 -6.70
N HIS A 349 -28.30 13.25 -6.36
CA HIS A 349 -27.46 14.23 -7.07
C HIS A 349 -25.97 13.95 -6.89
N MET A 350 -25.55 13.66 -5.67
CA MET A 350 -24.15 13.34 -5.38
C MET A 350 -23.76 11.98 -5.97
N GLU A 351 -24.66 10.99 -5.93
CA GLU A 351 -24.46 9.69 -6.59
C GLU A 351 -24.30 9.83 -8.11
N ILE A 352 -25.15 10.61 -8.78
CA ILE A 352 -25.02 10.88 -10.23
C ILE A 352 -23.69 11.59 -10.53
N GLN A 353 -23.31 12.58 -9.71
CA GLN A 353 -22.04 13.28 -9.89
C GLN A 353 -20.83 12.35 -9.71
N VAL A 354 -20.88 11.47 -8.70
CA VAL A 354 -19.85 10.45 -8.45
C VAL A 354 -19.77 9.48 -9.62
N LEU A 355 -20.92 8.97 -10.09
CA LEU A 355 -20.99 8.07 -11.25
C LEU A 355 -20.35 8.73 -12.48
N SER A 356 -20.66 10.00 -12.75
CA SER A 356 -20.08 10.75 -13.87
C SER A 356 -18.56 10.91 -13.71
N GLU A 357 -18.10 11.44 -12.58
CA GLU A 357 -16.69 11.77 -12.37
C GLU A 357 -15.79 10.53 -12.29
N ILE A 358 -16.28 9.44 -11.70
CA ILE A 358 -15.54 8.17 -11.69
C ILE A 358 -15.59 7.52 -13.07
N ASN A 359 -16.72 7.52 -13.77
CA ASN A 359 -16.80 6.96 -15.12
C ASN A 359 -15.87 7.68 -16.11
N ASP A 360 -15.76 9.01 -16.02
CA ASP A 360 -14.81 9.79 -16.81
C ASP A 360 -13.37 9.36 -16.51
N LEU A 361 -13.03 9.15 -15.23
CA LEU A 361 -11.73 8.62 -14.82
C LEU A 361 -11.49 7.20 -15.36
N LEU A 362 -12.48 6.31 -15.34
CA LEU A 362 -12.34 4.94 -15.85
C LEU A 362 -12.08 4.91 -17.38
N GLN A 363 -12.42 5.97 -18.11
CA GLN A 363 -12.14 6.10 -19.54
C GLN A 363 -10.71 6.57 -19.84
N GLU A 364 -10.01 7.13 -18.85
CA GLU A 364 -8.61 7.50 -18.98
C GLU A 364 -7.71 6.26 -19.03
N LYS A 365 -6.58 6.37 -19.74
CA LYS A 365 -5.59 5.29 -19.82
C LYS A 365 -4.55 5.45 -18.72
N PHE A 366 -4.32 4.37 -17.99
CA PHE A 366 -3.29 4.29 -16.95
C PHE A 366 -2.36 3.13 -17.24
N ASP A 367 -1.06 3.39 -17.21
CA ASP A 367 -0.03 2.37 -17.45
C ASP A 367 0.42 1.66 -16.17
N ALA A 368 0.02 2.18 -15.00
CA ALA A 368 0.38 1.65 -13.69
C ALA A 368 -0.76 1.87 -12.66
N PRO A 369 -0.79 1.10 -11.55
CA PRO A 369 -1.80 1.29 -10.51
C PRO A 369 -1.67 2.63 -9.77
N GLN A 370 -0.45 3.10 -9.49
CA GLN A 370 -0.23 4.28 -8.63
C GLN A 370 -0.90 5.56 -9.18
N PRO A 371 -0.74 5.95 -10.46
CA PRO A 371 -1.40 7.16 -10.98
C PRO A 371 -2.92 7.06 -10.96
N PHE A 372 -3.47 5.87 -11.24
CA PHE A 372 -4.90 5.58 -11.14
C PHE A 372 -5.41 5.77 -9.70
N LEU A 373 -4.73 5.17 -8.72
CA LEU A 373 -5.07 5.28 -7.31
C LEU A 373 -5.00 6.73 -6.80
N ALA A 374 -3.99 7.49 -7.24
CA ALA A 374 -3.86 8.90 -6.89
C ALA A 374 -5.04 9.74 -7.40
N ARG A 375 -5.48 9.49 -8.64
CA ARG A 375 -6.66 10.15 -9.23
C ARG A 375 -7.95 9.79 -8.50
N VAL A 376 -8.16 8.49 -8.24
CA VAL A 376 -9.31 7.99 -7.48
C VAL A 376 -9.37 8.65 -6.10
N LEU A 377 -8.25 8.67 -5.38
CA LEU A 377 -8.20 9.24 -4.03
C LEU A 377 -8.50 10.75 -4.04
N SER A 378 -7.97 11.48 -5.01
CA SER A 378 -8.22 12.92 -5.16
C SER A 378 -9.70 13.22 -5.37
N LYS A 379 -10.34 12.53 -6.33
CA LYS A 379 -11.78 12.64 -6.58
C LYS A 379 -12.62 12.24 -5.37
N ALA A 380 -12.30 11.11 -4.73
CA ALA A 380 -13.03 10.63 -3.56
C ALA A 380 -12.95 11.61 -2.39
N THR A 381 -11.76 12.14 -2.10
CA THR A 381 -11.54 13.12 -1.02
C THR A 381 -12.37 14.38 -1.25
N GLU A 382 -12.38 14.89 -2.49
CA GLU A 382 -13.08 16.13 -2.84
C GLU A 382 -14.61 15.95 -2.88
N LEU A 383 -15.10 14.90 -3.53
CA LEU A 383 -16.54 14.58 -3.63
C LEU A 383 -17.16 14.33 -2.26
N ILE A 384 -16.44 13.67 -1.34
CA ILE A 384 -16.91 13.41 0.03
C ILE A 384 -16.67 14.63 0.94
N GLY A 385 -15.69 15.47 0.61
CA GLY A 385 -15.32 16.62 1.43
C GLY A 385 -14.43 16.26 2.62
N ALA A 386 -13.66 15.18 2.49
CA ALA A 386 -12.70 14.76 3.49
C ALA A 386 -11.48 15.70 3.54
N ASP A 387 -10.82 15.77 4.70
CA ASP A 387 -9.65 16.62 4.87
C ASP A 387 -8.38 15.95 4.32
N THR A 388 -8.26 14.64 4.37
CA THR A 388 -7.15 13.87 3.76
C THR A 388 -7.57 12.42 3.59
N GLY A 389 -6.68 11.58 3.09
CA GLY A 389 -6.94 10.17 2.86
C GLY A 389 -5.74 9.45 2.24
N SER A 390 -5.86 8.13 2.17
CA SER A 390 -4.88 7.22 1.58
C SER A 390 -5.54 5.99 0.97
N ILE A 391 -4.93 5.41 -0.06
CA ILE A 391 -5.26 4.08 -0.57
C ILE A 391 -4.04 3.18 -0.36
N ALA A 392 -4.20 2.12 0.42
CA ALA A 392 -3.16 1.16 0.69
C ALA A 392 -3.42 -0.16 -0.07
N LEU A 393 -2.42 -0.65 -0.79
CA LEU A 393 -2.48 -1.93 -1.51
C LEU A 393 -2.18 -3.09 -0.57
N VAL A 394 -2.87 -4.21 -0.77
CA VAL A 394 -2.60 -5.45 -0.05
C VAL A 394 -1.42 -6.16 -0.70
N GLU A 395 -0.44 -6.54 0.11
CA GLU A 395 0.72 -7.30 -0.30
C GLU A 395 0.98 -8.44 0.70
N THR A 396 1.54 -9.55 0.23
CA THR A 396 1.90 -10.68 1.10
C THR A 396 3.42 -10.70 1.29
N ILE A 397 3.88 -10.59 2.52
CA ILE A 397 5.30 -10.59 2.91
C ILE A 397 5.48 -11.68 3.96
N ASP A 398 6.38 -12.63 3.70
CA ASP A 398 6.65 -13.77 4.59
C ASP A 398 5.40 -14.56 5.01
N GLY A 399 4.39 -14.63 4.12
CA GLY A 399 3.12 -15.32 4.36
C GLY A 399 2.08 -14.53 5.15
N GLU A 400 2.39 -13.30 5.56
CA GLU A 400 1.50 -12.38 6.26
C GLU A 400 0.99 -11.29 5.31
N ARG A 401 -0.27 -10.87 5.47
CA ARG A 401 -0.87 -9.81 4.66
C ARG A 401 -0.61 -8.44 5.29
N TRP A 402 -0.09 -7.54 4.48
CA TRP A 402 0.21 -6.16 4.85
C TRP A 402 -0.47 -5.20 3.87
N LEU A 403 -0.81 -4.03 4.38
CA LEU A 403 -1.25 -2.89 3.60
C LEU A 403 -0.07 -1.92 3.47
N LYS A 404 0.30 -1.60 2.24
CA LYS A 404 1.36 -0.63 1.94
C LYS A 404 0.84 0.55 1.15
N VAL A 405 1.28 1.73 1.55
CA VAL A 405 1.17 2.96 0.76
C VAL A 405 2.51 3.27 0.10
N GLU A 406 3.61 2.96 0.77
CA GLU A 406 4.99 3.24 0.34
C GLU A 406 5.90 2.02 0.51
N THR A 407 6.94 1.93 -0.33
CA THR A 407 8.03 0.96 -0.18
C THR A 407 9.01 1.36 0.91
N ALA A 408 9.91 0.44 1.30
CA ALA A 408 10.98 0.75 2.25
C ALA A 408 11.95 1.82 1.74
N GLU A 409 12.06 2.01 0.41
CA GLU A 409 12.82 3.09 -0.20
C GLU A 409 12.05 4.42 -0.32
N GLY A 410 10.81 4.49 0.19
CA GLY A 410 9.96 5.69 0.14
C GLY A 410 9.27 5.93 -1.20
N MET A 411 9.22 4.92 -2.09
CA MET A 411 8.45 5.02 -3.33
C MET A 411 6.96 4.78 -3.06
N LEU A 412 6.09 5.63 -3.58
CA LEU A 412 4.64 5.43 -3.49
C LEU A 412 4.20 4.26 -4.37
N VAL A 413 3.57 3.26 -3.74
CA VAL A 413 2.90 2.14 -4.42
C VAL A 413 1.38 2.28 -4.35
N GLY A 414 0.87 2.80 -3.23
CA GLY A 414 -0.51 3.21 -3.07
C GLY A 414 -0.72 4.68 -3.43
N ALA A 415 -1.68 5.32 -2.76
CA ALA A 415 -1.91 6.75 -2.90
C ALA A 415 -2.06 7.42 -1.54
N LYS A 416 -1.64 8.68 -1.44
CA LYS A 416 -1.92 9.56 -0.30
C LYS A 416 -2.26 10.95 -0.82
N SER A 417 -3.22 11.60 -0.18
CA SER A 417 -3.60 12.99 -0.47
C SER A 417 -3.05 13.89 0.63
N LYS A 418 -2.67 15.12 0.28
CA LYS A 418 -2.13 16.10 1.23
C LYS A 418 -0.97 15.55 2.05
N GLU A 419 0.10 15.13 1.37
CA GLU A 419 1.26 14.41 1.94
C GLU A 419 1.87 15.09 3.18
N TRP A 420 1.75 16.41 3.31
CA TRP A 420 2.22 17.15 4.48
C TRP A 420 1.45 16.83 5.77
N LEU A 421 0.21 16.35 5.67
CA LEU A 421 -0.61 15.88 6.80
C LEU A 421 -0.33 14.41 7.16
N LYS A 422 0.10 13.59 6.19
CA LYS A 422 0.43 12.17 6.38
C LYS A 422 1.74 11.84 5.66
N LYS A 423 2.87 12.24 6.28
CA LYS A 423 4.20 12.06 5.67
C LYS A 423 4.59 10.60 5.54
N ASP A 424 4.59 9.87 6.66
CA ASP A 424 5.01 8.47 6.70
C ASP A 424 3.86 7.59 7.22
N ILE A 425 3.21 6.86 6.31
CA ILE A 425 2.22 5.84 6.70
C ILE A 425 2.97 4.52 6.83
N PRO A 426 3.16 3.99 8.05
CA PRO A 426 3.87 2.73 8.22
C PRO A 426 3.08 1.58 7.58
N PRO A 427 3.74 0.47 7.19
CA PRO A 427 3.04 -0.74 6.79
C PRO A 427 2.01 -1.15 7.85
N ILE A 428 0.78 -1.40 7.42
CA ILE A 428 -0.33 -1.74 8.30
C ILE A 428 -0.58 -3.24 8.19
N ARG A 429 -0.53 -3.95 9.32
CA ARG A 429 -0.80 -5.39 9.32
C ARG A 429 -2.30 -5.64 9.15
N VAL A 430 -2.65 -6.61 8.31
CA VAL A 430 -4.05 -7.01 8.10
C VAL A 430 -4.46 -7.99 9.20
N GLY A 431 -5.43 -7.62 10.02
CA GLY A 431 -5.93 -8.50 11.09
C GLY A 431 -7.01 -7.88 11.96
N GLY A 432 -7.68 -8.75 12.74
CA GLY A 432 -8.72 -8.40 13.69
C GLY A 432 -8.24 -8.37 15.14
N GLU A 433 -9.05 -8.89 16.06
CA GLU A 433 -8.76 -8.87 17.51
C GLU A 433 -7.55 -9.74 17.90
N ASN A 434 -7.11 -10.62 17.01
CA ASN A 434 -5.94 -11.48 17.19
C ASN A 434 -4.62 -10.69 17.22
N LEU A 435 -4.61 -9.45 16.69
CA LEU A 435 -3.42 -8.60 16.71
C LEU A 435 -3.24 -7.89 18.06
N PRO A 436 -1.99 -7.66 18.50
CA PRO A 436 -1.69 -6.78 19.63
C PRO A 436 -2.29 -5.39 19.42
N MET A 437 -2.76 -4.72 20.47
CA MET A 437 -3.38 -3.38 20.36
C MET A 437 -2.52 -2.36 19.60
N GLY A 438 -1.20 -2.41 19.74
CA GLY A 438 -0.28 -1.50 19.04
C GLY A 438 -0.18 -1.74 17.53
N GLU A 439 -0.60 -2.91 17.03
CA GLU A 439 -0.58 -3.30 15.62
C GLU A 439 -1.96 -3.23 14.95
N ARG A 440 -3.03 -3.02 15.73
CA ARG A 440 -4.39 -2.90 15.19
C ARG A 440 -4.55 -1.58 14.44
N SER A 441 -5.34 -1.62 13.38
CA SER A 441 -5.68 -0.47 12.55
C SER A 441 -7.08 -0.65 11.96
N LEU A 442 -7.81 0.44 11.77
CA LEU A 442 -9.13 0.44 11.14
C LEU A 442 -9.03 -0.03 9.69
N THR A 443 -8.01 0.45 8.98
CA THR A 443 -7.66 0.05 7.62
C THR A 443 -7.31 -1.45 7.57
N GLY A 444 -6.53 -1.94 8.54
CA GLY A 444 -6.20 -3.37 8.68
C GLY A 444 -7.41 -4.26 8.96
N LEU A 445 -8.34 -3.78 9.79
CA LEU A 445 -9.60 -4.48 10.10
C LEU A 445 -10.54 -4.51 8.89
N ALA A 446 -10.61 -3.41 8.12
CA ALA A 446 -11.38 -3.36 6.88
C ALA A 446 -10.88 -4.41 5.87
N ALA A 447 -9.55 -4.51 5.69
CA ALA A 447 -8.95 -5.54 4.85
C ALA A 447 -9.15 -6.98 5.36
N HIS A 448 -9.17 -7.16 6.68
CA HIS A 448 -9.37 -8.48 7.29
C HIS A 448 -10.81 -8.96 7.17
N THR A 449 -11.78 -8.06 7.39
CA THR A 449 -13.21 -8.39 7.43
C THR A 449 -13.89 -8.31 6.07
N GLY A 450 -13.30 -7.60 5.11
CA GLY A 450 -13.96 -7.25 3.84
C GLY A 450 -15.17 -6.33 4.03
N LYS A 451 -15.28 -5.64 5.17
CA LYS A 451 -16.40 -4.75 5.50
C LYS A 451 -15.93 -3.32 5.78
N PRO A 452 -16.72 -2.30 5.39
CA PRO A 452 -16.44 -0.90 5.74
C PRO A 452 -16.34 -0.70 7.25
N GLN A 453 -15.44 0.18 7.67
CA GLN A 453 -15.19 0.54 9.06
C GLN A 453 -15.27 2.06 9.23
N LEU A 454 -15.87 2.52 10.32
CA LEU A 454 -16.12 3.95 10.58
C LEU A 454 -15.77 4.28 12.03
N VAL A 455 -14.98 5.33 12.21
CA VAL A 455 -14.71 5.96 13.50
C VAL A 455 -15.22 7.39 13.45
N LEU A 456 -16.29 7.64 14.19
CA LEU A 456 -16.91 8.96 14.28
C LEU A 456 -16.11 9.92 15.17
N ASP A 457 -15.42 9.41 16.18
CA ASP A 457 -14.57 10.22 17.06
C ASP A 457 -13.37 9.39 17.53
N THR A 458 -12.18 9.88 17.23
CA THR A 458 -10.89 9.26 17.59
C THR A 458 -10.51 9.48 19.05
N SER A 459 -11.15 10.43 19.75
CA SER A 459 -10.90 10.73 21.15
C SER A 459 -11.63 9.80 22.12
N ASP A 460 -12.59 9.00 21.63
CA ASP A 460 -13.35 8.02 22.41
C ASP A 460 -12.80 6.58 22.20
N PRO A 461 -11.91 6.09 23.10
CA PRO A 461 -11.31 4.77 22.98
C PRO A 461 -12.32 3.61 23.10
N HIS A 462 -13.48 3.83 23.71
CA HIS A 462 -14.50 2.79 23.86
C HIS A 462 -15.19 2.48 22.53
N ARG A 463 -15.26 3.45 21.62
CA ARG A 463 -15.97 3.30 20.33
C ARG A 463 -15.16 2.58 19.26
N HIS A 464 -13.84 2.69 19.28
CA HIS A 464 -12.99 2.08 18.24
C HIS A 464 -12.33 0.76 18.68
N ARG A 465 -12.63 0.21 19.87
CA ARG A 465 -12.14 -1.10 20.38
C ARG A 465 -10.61 -1.31 20.26
N GLY A 466 -9.84 -0.22 20.31
CA GLY A 466 -8.38 -0.24 20.09
C GLY A 466 -7.92 -0.48 18.65
N PHE A 467 -8.80 -0.31 17.64
CA PHE A 467 -8.44 -0.40 16.22
C PHE A 467 -8.09 0.94 15.58
N TYR A 468 -8.35 2.08 16.23
CA TYR A 468 -7.83 3.34 15.74
C TYR A 468 -6.32 3.43 16.04
N ARG A 469 -5.51 3.57 14.99
CA ARG A 469 -4.07 3.78 15.10
C ARG A 469 -3.77 5.23 14.78
N THR A 470 -3.35 6.00 15.77
CA THR A 470 -3.04 7.42 15.60
C THR A 470 -1.81 7.60 14.69
N ILE A 471 -2.05 7.99 13.44
CA ILE A 471 -0.98 8.44 12.53
C ILE A 471 -0.63 9.90 12.86
N THR A 472 -1.66 10.74 13.01
CA THR A 472 -1.52 12.13 13.49
C THR A 472 -2.64 12.45 14.48
N SER A 473 -2.34 13.28 15.48
CA SER A 473 -3.32 13.68 16.52
C SER A 473 -4.40 14.65 16.03
N VAL A 474 -4.23 15.18 14.82
CA VAL A 474 -5.12 16.18 14.21
C VAL A 474 -6.36 15.54 13.59
N ILE A 475 -6.27 14.27 13.18
CA ILE A 475 -7.41 13.51 12.67
C ILE A 475 -8.38 13.24 13.81
N LYS A 476 -9.67 13.51 13.56
CA LYS A 476 -10.75 13.39 14.54
C LYS A 476 -11.83 12.38 14.14
N SER A 477 -11.99 12.07 12.86
CA SER A 477 -12.82 10.96 12.37
C SER A 477 -12.20 10.30 11.14
N GLU A 478 -12.55 9.03 10.89
CA GLU A 478 -11.95 8.19 9.84
C GLU A 478 -12.98 7.22 9.24
N LEU A 479 -12.95 7.02 7.92
CA LEU A 479 -13.77 6.08 7.17
C LEU A 479 -12.88 5.20 6.29
N ALA A 480 -12.91 3.88 6.49
CA ALA A 480 -12.11 2.91 5.75
C ALA A 480 -13.00 1.92 4.97
N ILE A 481 -12.77 1.77 3.67
CA ILE A 481 -13.54 0.89 2.77
C ILE A 481 -12.58 -0.02 1.99
N PRO A 482 -12.76 -1.36 2.08
CA PRO A 482 -11.96 -2.30 1.32
C PRO A 482 -12.40 -2.31 -0.15
N ILE A 483 -11.43 -2.34 -1.07
CA ILE A 483 -11.63 -2.55 -2.50
C ILE A 483 -11.55 -4.05 -2.80
N ILE A 484 -12.65 -4.62 -3.28
CA ILE A 484 -12.82 -6.07 -3.40
C ILE A 484 -13.07 -6.45 -4.85
N SER A 485 -12.28 -7.40 -5.35
CA SER A 485 -12.48 -8.03 -6.67
C SER A 485 -12.37 -9.54 -6.51
N ASN A 486 -13.32 -10.29 -7.07
CA ASN A 486 -13.34 -11.77 -7.01
C ASN A 486 -13.17 -12.34 -5.58
N GLU A 487 -13.87 -11.76 -4.59
CA GLU A 487 -13.80 -12.14 -3.16
C GLU A 487 -12.45 -11.88 -2.47
N GLU A 488 -11.49 -11.25 -3.17
CA GLU A 488 -10.20 -10.84 -2.63
C GLU A 488 -10.16 -9.33 -2.36
N VAL A 489 -9.66 -8.94 -1.19
CA VAL A 489 -9.40 -7.52 -0.89
C VAL A 489 -8.07 -7.13 -1.51
N LEU A 490 -8.11 -6.27 -2.53
CA LEU A 490 -6.95 -5.78 -3.26
C LEU A 490 -6.30 -4.57 -2.57
N ALA A 491 -7.12 -3.71 -1.98
CA ALA A 491 -6.70 -2.45 -1.38
C ALA A 491 -7.70 -1.96 -0.34
N VAL A 492 -7.37 -0.89 0.39
CA VAL A 492 -8.31 -0.19 1.27
C VAL A 492 -8.19 1.31 1.04
N ILE A 493 -9.33 1.96 0.76
CA ILE A 493 -9.46 3.42 0.74
C ILE A 493 -9.75 3.89 2.16
N CYS A 494 -8.97 4.83 2.66
CA CYS A 494 -9.15 5.44 3.97
C CYS A 494 -9.26 6.95 3.79
N LEU A 495 -10.35 7.55 4.28
CA LEU A 495 -10.55 9.00 4.29
C LEU A 495 -10.62 9.50 5.72
N ASP A 496 -10.11 10.70 5.97
CA ASP A 496 -9.97 11.28 7.30
C ASP A 496 -10.49 12.71 7.35
N SER A 497 -11.01 13.11 8.50
CA SER A 497 -11.38 14.49 8.78
C SER A 497 -10.77 15.00 10.08
N LEU A 498 -10.47 16.30 10.10
CA LEU A 498 -10.04 17.05 11.28
C LEU A 498 -11.22 17.39 12.21
N LYS A 499 -12.45 17.10 11.79
CA LYS A 499 -13.67 17.25 12.59
C LYS A 499 -14.18 15.87 13.00
N PRO A 500 -14.59 15.66 14.25
CA PRO A 500 -15.32 14.45 14.59
C PRO A 500 -16.73 14.52 14.02
N HIS A 501 -17.36 13.36 13.92
CA HIS A 501 -18.69 13.14 13.36
C HIS A 501 -18.87 13.64 11.92
N HIS A 502 -17.79 13.85 11.17
CA HIS A 502 -17.84 14.33 9.79
C HIS A 502 -18.41 13.29 8.83
N PHE A 503 -18.02 12.02 8.99
CA PHE A 503 -18.46 10.94 8.11
C PHE A 503 -19.87 10.43 8.48
N THR A 504 -20.74 10.33 7.48
CA THR A 504 -22.13 9.86 7.61
C THR A 504 -22.34 8.55 6.84
N GLU A 505 -23.49 7.89 7.00
CA GLU A 505 -23.85 6.73 6.17
C GLU A 505 -24.00 7.08 4.69
N GLU A 506 -24.32 8.33 4.36
CA GLU A 506 -24.31 8.82 2.98
C GLU A 506 -22.87 8.83 2.41
N HIS A 507 -21.90 9.37 3.16
CA HIS A 507 -20.49 9.35 2.76
C HIS A 507 -19.97 7.91 2.58
N ARG A 508 -20.37 6.99 3.47
CA ARG A 508 -20.06 5.57 3.36
C ARG A 508 -20.63 4.96 2.08
N ARG A 509 -21.91 5.20 1.77
CA ARG A 509 -22.57 4.72 0.54
C ARG A 509 -21.87 5.24 -0.72
N ILE A 510 -21.57 6.53 -0.77
CA ILE A 510 -20.86 7.14 -1.90
C ILE A 510 -19.49 6.51 -2.13
N LEU A 511 -18.70 6.34 -1.07
CA LEU A 511 -17.37 5.75 -1.19
C LEU A 511 -17.42 4.27 -1.59
N MET A 512 -18.47 3.54 -1.20
CA MET A 512 -18.73 2.17 -1.69
C MET A 512 -19.09 2.14 -3.18
N ILE A 513 -19.79 3.14 -3.71
CA ILE A 513 -20.04 3.25 -5.17
C ILE A 513 -18.72 3.42 -5.90
N ILE A 514 -17.87 4.34 -5.44
CA ILE A 514 -16.53 4.56 -5.99
C ILE A 514 -15.74 3.25 -5.99
N GLU A 515 -15.69 2.58 -4.84
CA GLU A 515 -15.00 1.30 -4.66
C GLU A 515 -15.42 0.24 -5.68
N ARG A 516 -16.73 0.01 -5.83
CA ARG A 516 -17.26 -0.99 -6.78
C ARG A 516 -16.93 -0.68 -8.23
N MET A 517 -16.94 0.59 -8.60
CA MET A 517 -16.64 1.03 -9.97
C MET A 517 -15.17 0.81 -10.33
N ILE A 518 -14.26 1.07 -9.39
CA ILE A 518 -12.81 1.00 -9.63
C ILE A 518 -12.23 -0.41 -9.44
N ALA A 519 -12.89 -1.28 -8.68
CA ALA A 519 -12.33 -2.55 -8.22
C ALA A 519 -11.82 -3.44 -9.37
N ARG A 520 -12.60 -3.54 -10.45
CA ARG A 520 -12.22 -4.33 -11.64
C ARG A 520 -11.01 -3.75 -12.35
N GLN A 521 -11.01 -2.44 -12.63
CA GLN A 521 -9.88 -1.79 -13.31
C GLN A 521 -8.60 -1.86 -12.47
N LEU A 522 -8.70 -1.71 -11.15
CA LEU A 522 -7.55 -1.89 -10.26
C LEU A 522 -7.01 -3.31 -10.34
N SER A 523 -7.89 -4.32 -10.31
CA SER A 523 -7.52 -5.73 -10.49
C SER A 523 -6.76 -5.96 -11.79
N ASP A 524 -7.24 -5.37 -12.89
CA ASP A 524 -6.62 -5.49 -14.21
C ASP A 524 -5.25 -4.82 -14.25
N LEU A 525 -5.11 -3.61 -13.68
CA LEU A 525 -3.84 -2.88 -13.62
C LEU A 525 -2.79 -3.65 -12.79
N LEU A 526 -3.15 -4.16 -11.61
CA LEU A 526 -2.25 -4.97 -10.79
C LEU A 526 -1.82 -6.25 -11.52
N ARG A 527 -2.73 -6.88 -12.26
CA ARG A 527 -2.43 -8.06 -13.07
C ARG A 527 -1.46 -7.75 -14.21
N ILE A 528 -1.67 -6.64 -14.92
CA ILE A 528 -0.80 -6.19 -16.02
C ILE A 528 0.61 -5.88 -15.49
N GLU A 529 0.72 -5.19 -14.36
CA GLU A 529 2.01 -4.88 -13.74
C GLU A 529 2.78 -6.15 -13.38
N GLN A 530 2.12 -7.12 -12.73
CA GLN A 530 2.71 -8.42 -12.43
C GLN A 530 3.20 -9.15 -13.70
N LEU A 531 2.35 -9.25 -14.73
CA LEU A 531 2.70 -9.89 -16.00
C LEU A 531 3.84 -9.16 -16.71
N THR A 532 3.87 -7.83 -16.66
CA THR A 532 4.93 -7.02 -17.28
C THR A 532 6.26 -7.25 -16.58
N HIS A 533 6.26 -7.35 -15.25
CA HIS A 533 7.45 -7.72 -14.49
C HIS A 533 7.92 -9.14 -14.83
N GLU A 534 7.02 -10.11 -14.94
CA GLU A 534 7.34 -11.47 -15.36
C GLU A 534 7.92 -11.51 -16.78
N VAL A 535 7.27 -10.83 -17.74
CA VAL A 535 7.74 -10.75 -19.13
C VAL A 535 9.07 -10.03 -19.22
N THR A 536 9.28 -8.95 -18.47
CA THR A 536 10.55 -8.21 -18.47
C THR A 536 11.67 -9.07 -17.90
N ARG A 537 11.40 -9.82 -16.81
CA ARG A 537 12.34 -10.80 -16.26
C ARG A 537 12.67 -11.88 -17.29
N LEU A 538 11.66 -12.48 -17.92
CA LEU A 538 11.82 -13.51 -18.95
C LEU A 538 12.55 -12.98 -20.20
N ARG A 539 12.25 -11.77 -20.67
CA ARG A 539 12.96 -11.10 -21.77
C ARG A 539 14.39 -10.73 -21.39
N SER A 540 14.63 -10.27 -20.16
CA SER A 540 15.99 -9.97 -19.70
C SER A 540 16.89 -11.21 -19.66
N ASP A 541 16.29 -12.38 -19.48
CA ASP A 541 16.97 -13.69 -19.56
C ASP A 541 17.14 -14.19 -21.01
N ILE A 542 16.32 -13.72 -21.97
CA ILE A 542 16.19 -14.28 -23.33
C ILE A 542 16.54 -13.31 -24.49
N ASP A 543 16.70 -11.99 -24.32
CA ASP A 543 16.78 -11.05 -25.48
C ASP A 543 18.12 -10.33 -25.73
N TYR A 544 19.15 -10.45 -24.88
CA TYR A 544 20.42 -9.79 -25.23
C TYR A 544 21.20 -10.59 -26.27
N ARG A 545 21.20 -10.10 -27.51
CA ARG A 545 22.09 -10.55 -28.59
C ARG A 545 23.09 -9.46 -28.93
N ASP A 546 24.36 -9.66 -28.60
CA ASP A 546 25.43 -8.78 -29.06
C ASP A 546 25.60 -8.91 -30.59
N PRO A 547 25.44 -7.84 -31.39
CA PRO A 547 25.56 -7.90 -32.84
C PRO A 547 26.96 -8.34 -33.32
N LYS A 548 27.98 -8.32 -32.45
CA LYS A 548 29.34 -8.82 -32.75
C LYS A 548 29.48 -10.33 -32.58
N VAL A 549 28.46 -11.03 -32.08
CA VAL A 549 28.44 -12.49 -31.92
C VAL A 549 27.63 -13.10 -33.06
N SER A 550 28.32 -13.76 -33.99
CA SER A 550 27.70 -14.36 -35.18
C SER A 550 27.17 -15.78 -34.96
N SER A 551 27.43 -16.38 -33.80
CA SER A 551 27.16 -17.79 -33.50
C SER A 551 25.94 -18.05 -32.63
N TYR A 552 25.01 -17.09 -32.51
CA TYR A 552 23.70 -17.36 -31.90
C TYR A 552 22.92 -18.38 -32.73
N LYS A 553 22.51 -19.45 -32.08
CA LYS A 553 21.65 -20.50 -32.63
C LYS A 553 20.54 -20.81 -31.65
N LEU A 554 19.36 -21.20 -32.15
CA LEU A 554 18.22 -21.66 -31.36
C LEU A 554 17.91 -20.73 -30.16
N GLY A 555 17.40 -19.54 -30.45
CA GLY A 555 17.25 -18.49 -29.42
C GLY A 555 18.60 -17.82 -29.14
N ASN A 556 19.23 -18.17 -28.02
CA ASN A 556 20.47 -17.53 -27.55
C ASN A 556 21.64 -18.48 -27.33
N ILE A 557 21.55 -19.76 -27.73
CA ILE A 557 22.69 -20.67 -27.58
C ILE A 557 23.86 -20.17 -28.43
N ILE A 558 24.96 -19.78 -27.78
CA ILE A 558 26.18 -19.33 -28.44
C ILE A 558 27.07 -20.54 -28.62
N GLY A 559 27.36 -20.92 -29.87
CA GLY A 559 28.38 -21.92 -30.12
C GLY A 559 28.57 -22.36 -31.57
N ASN A 560 29.85 -22.47 -31.94
CA ASN A 560 30.35 -23.05 -33.18
C ASN A 560 30.87 -24.48 -33.00
N SER A 561 31.11 -24.92 -31.77
CA SER A 561 31.62 -26.26 -31.44
C SER A 561 30.70 -27.37 -31.95
N ALA A 562 31.27 -28.55 -32.20
CA ALA A 562 30.49 -29.74 -32.60
C ALA A 562 29.51 -30.15 -31.48
N LYS A 563 29.94 -30.08 -30.22
CA LYS A 563 29.11 -30.38 -29.05
C LYS A 563 27.92 -29.45 -28.88
N SER A 564 28.08 -28.15 -29.09
CA SER A 564 26.94 -27.23 -29.07
C SER A 564 25.96 -27.49 -30.21
N ARG A 565 26.43 -27.92 -31.39
CA ARG A 565 25.56 -28.30 -32.52
C ARG A 565 24.77 -29.58 -32.24
N GLU A 566 25.41 -30.61 -31.68
CA GLU A 566 24.75 -31.86 -31.28
C GLU A 566 23.54 -31.59 -30.35
N ILE A 567 23.71 -30.70 -29.37
CA ILE A 567 22.64 -30.32 -28.43
C ILE A 567 21.51 -29.57 -29.14
N ILE A 568 21.84 -28.64 -30.03
CA ILE A 568 20.86 -27.87 -30.80
C ILE A 568 20.01 -28.80 -31.66
N GLU A 569 20.65 -29.70 -32.41
CA GLU A 569 19.97 -30.69 -33.25
C GLU A 569 19.07 -31.60 -32.42
N TYR A 570 19.54 -32.05 -31.26
CA TYR A 570 18.75 -32.85 -30.34
C TYR A 570 17.52 -32.10 -29.82
N ILE A 571 17.67 -30.83 -29.41
CA ILE A 571 16.54 -29.99 -28.98
C ILE A 571 15.52 -29.83 -30.10
N GLU A 572 15.95 -29.54 -31.33
CA GLU A 572 15.03 -29.41 -32.46
C GLU A 572 14.28 -30.71 -32.78
N GLN A 573 14.97 -31.86 -32.66
CA GLN A 573 14.36 -33.19 -32.84
C GLN A 573 13.28 -33.49 -31.80
N ILE A 574 13.49 -33.18 -30.53
CA ILE A 574 12.54 -33.51 -29.45
C ILE A 574 11.42 -32.48 -29.29
N THR A 575 11.62 -31.23 -29.70
CA THR A 575 10.67 -30.12 -29.44
C THR A 575 9.31 -30.37 -30.09
N LEU A 576 9.27 -30.70 -31.37
CA LEU A 576 8.00 -30.88 -32.10
C LEU A 576 7.18 -32.08 -31.59
N PRO A 577 7.76 -33.29 -31.37
CA PRO A 577 7.05 -34.40 -30.73
C PRO A 577 6.47 -34.04 -29.36
N LEU A 578 7.21 -33.31 -28.53
CA LEU A 578 6.74 -32.88 -27.21
C LEU A 578 5.59 -31.88 -27.31
N ALA A 579 5.71 -30.85 -28.15
CA ALA A 579 4.64 -29.88 -28.37
C ALA A 579 3.36 -30.54 -28.90
N ASN A 580 3.48 -31.48 -29.85
CA ASN A 580 2.35 -32.27 -30.35
C ASN A 580 1.67 -33.05 -29.22
N ARG A 581 2.45 -33.67 -28.32
CA ARG A 581 1.93 -34.40 -27.17
C ARG A 581 1.20 -33.47 -26.19
N MET A 582 1.77 -32.30 -25.89
CA MET A 582 1.14 -31.30 -25.02
C MET A 582 -0.19 -30.80 -25.59
N ALA A 583 -0.28 -30.60 -26.91
CA ALA A 583 -1.52 -30.17 -27.57
C ALA A 583 -2.67 -31.21 -27.44
N LEU A 584 -2.35 -32.49 -27.20
CA LEU A 584 -3.36 -33.54 -27.01
C LEU A 584 -3.97 -33.52 -25.59
N TRP A 585 -3.34 -32.87 -24.62
CA TRP A 585 -3.83 -32.82 -23.23
C TRP A 585 -5.22 -32.20 -23.09
N GLN A 586 -5.57 -31.26 -23.97
CA GLN A 586 -6.90 -30.65 -24.01
C GLN A 586 -7.97 -31.55 -24.66
N LYS A 587 -7.56 -32.51 -25.49
CA LYS A 587 -8.47 -33.28 -26.36
C LYS A 587 -8.77 -34.70 -25.86
N SER A 588 -7.90 -35.30 -25.04
CA SER A 588 -8.00 -36.72 -24.66
C SER A 588 -8.13 -36.92 -23.15
N GLY A 589 -9.32 -37.36 -22.72
CA GLY A 589 -9.72 -37.44 -21.31
C GLY A 589 -9.33 -38.70 -20.55
N THR A 590 -8.63 -39.70 -21.10
CA THR A 590 -8.37 -40.94 -20.33
C THR A 590 -7.25 -41.87 -20.82
N GLN A 591 -6.85 -41.84 -22.11
CA GLN A 591 -5.85 -42.79 -22.63
C GLN A 591 -4.38 -42.51 -22.21
N GLU A 592 -4.06 -41.29 -21.79
CA GLU A 592 -2.69 -40.90 -21.47
C GLU A 592 -2.15 -41.44 -20.13
N ALA A 593 -3.03 -41.82 -19.20
CA ALA A 593 -2.62 -42.36 -17.90
C ALA A 593 -1.80 -43.67 -18.03
N THR A 594 -1.80 -44.29 -19.20
CA THR A 594 -1.12 -45.57 -19.47
C THR A 594 0.34 -45.40 -19.94
N LEU A 595 0.76 -44.20 -20.38
CA LEU A 595 2.09 -43.96 -20.99
C LEU A 595 3.03 -43.06 -20.15
N GLY A 596 2.58 -42.60 -18.99
CA GLY A 596 3.32 -41.66 -18.12
C GLY A 596 3.51 -40.26 -18.71
N LEU A 597 4.05 -39.35 -17.91
CA LEU A 597 4.35 -37.96 -18.30
C LEU A 597 5.73 -37.84 -18.94
N PRO A 598 5.90 -37.01 -19.99
CA PRO A 598 7.21 -36.82 -20.61
C PRO A 598 8.18 -36.15 -19.64
N SER A 599 9.41 -36.68 -19.58
CA SER A 599 10.49 -36.10 -18.79
C SER A 599 11.81 -35.99 -19.57
N ILE A 600 12.57 -34.94 -19.26
CA ILE A 600 13.91 -34.69 -19.79
C ILE A 600 14.87 -34.52 -18.62
N LEU A 601 15.98 -35.25 -18.64
CA LEU A 601 17.05 -35.16 -17.67
C LEU A 601 18.24 -34.41 -18.27
N ILE A 602 18.57 -33.25 -17.69
CA ILE A 602 19.71 -32.42 -18.07
C ILE A 602 20.86 -32.71 -17.12
N HIS A 603 21.92 -33.32 -17.63
CA HIS A 603 23.14 -33.58 -16.88
C HIS A 603 24.25 -32.61 -17.27
N GLY A 604 25.07 -32.20 -16.30
CA GLY A 604 26.27 -31.43 -16.58
C GLY A 604 26.86 -30.79 -15.35
N GLU A 605 28.14 -30.46 -15.41
CA GLU A 605 28.90 -29.88 -14.31
C GLU A 605 28.28 -28.58 -13.76
N THR A 606 28.69 -28.21 -12.54
CA THR A 606 28.30 -26.93 -11.95
C THR A 606 28.76 -25.78 -12.85
N GLY A 607 27.85 -24.86 -13.15
CA GLY A 607 28.15 -23.69 -13.98
C GLY A 607 28.23 -23.94 -15.48
N SER A 608 27.90 -25.14 -16.00
CA SER A 608 27.87 -25.42 -17.45
C SER A 608 26.70 -24.75 -18.20
N GLY A 609 25.71 -24.22 -17.48
CA GLY A 609 24.57 -23.49 -18.06
C GLY A 609 23.31 -24.34 -18.27
N LYS A 610 23.01 -25.29 -17.37
CA LYS A 610 21.81 -26.14 -17.42
C LYS A 610 20.49 -25.34 -17.46
N GLU A 611 20.35 -24.35 -16.59
CA GLU A 611 19.16 -23.47 -16.60
C GLU A 611 19.04 -22.66 -17.90
N PHE A 612 20.19 -22.19 -18.43
CA PHE A 612 20.21 -21.49 -19.71
C PHE A 612 19.76 -22.40 -20.85
N LEU A 613 20.20 -23.66 -20.86
CA LEU A 613 19.74 -24.65 -21.84
C LEU A 613 18.23 -24.89 -21.73
N PHE A 614 17.72 -25.07 -20.50
CA PHE A 614 16.29 -25.18 -20.25
C PHE A 614 15.51 -23.99 -20.81
N ASN A 615 15.98 -22.76 -20.59
CA ASN A 615 15.30 -21.56 -21.09
C ASN A 615 15.20 -21.54 -22.63
N ASN A 616 16.23 -22.02 -23.33
CA ASN A 616 16.20 -22.10 -24.79
C ASN A 616 15.25 -23.21 -25.28
N LEU A 617 15.26 -24.39 -24.63
CA LEU A 617 14.31 -25.46 -24.89
C LEU A 617 12.86 -24.98 -24.68
N TYR A 618 12.58 -24.33 -23.55
CA TYR A 618 11.26 -23.76 -23.25
C TYR A 618 10.85 -22.69 -24.26
N SER A 619 11.76 -21.79 -24.65
CA SER A 619 11.48 -20.76 -25.66
C SER A 619 11.02 -21.38 -26.99
N ARG A 620 11.69 -22.46 -27.43
CA ARG A 620 11.28 -23.22 -28.62
C ARG A 620 9.94 -23.91 -28.45
N LEU A 621 9.71 -24.59 -27.32
CA LEU A 621 8.43 -25.21 -27.01
C LEU A 621 7.29 -24.18 -27.03
N ASN A 622 7.52 -22.99 -26.48
CA ASN A 622 6.55 -21.90 -26.46
C ASN A 622 6.31 -21.31 -27.87
N GLU A 623 7.35 -21.17 -28.70
CA GLU A 623 7.20 -20.80 -30.12
C GLU A 623 6.30 -21.81 -30.86
N THR A 624 6.58 -23.10 -30.72
CA THR A 624 5.78 -24.16 -31.36
C THR A 624 4.36 -24.22 -30.80
N TYR A 625 4.19 -24.06 -29.48
CA TYR A 625 2.88 -23.99 -28.83
C TYR A 625 2.03 -22.84 -29.38
N ARG A 626 2.62 -21.64 -29.54
CA ARG A 626 1.90 -20.49 -30.12
C ARG A 626 1.48 -20.73 -31.56
N GLN A 627 2.31 -21.42 -32.34
CA GLN A 627 1.98 -21.74 -33.73
C GLN A 627 0.86 -22.77 -33.85
N GLN A 628 0.77 -23.73 -32.92
CA GLN A 628 -0.09 -24.91 -33.07
C GLN A 628 -1.35 -24.90 -32.19
N VAL A 629 -1.31 -24.24 -31.03
CA VAL A 629 -2.35 -24.34 -30.00
C VAL A 629 -3.02 -23.00 -29.77
N ASP A 630 -2.26 -21.96 -29.41
CA ASP A 630 -2.80 -20.65 -29.07
C ASP A 630 -1.89 -19.51 -29.54
N PRO A 631 -2.22 -18.86 -30.67
CA PRO A 631 -1.43 -17.75 -31.21
C PRO A 631 -1.25 -16.55 -30.27
N GLN A 632 -2.19 -16.34 -29.33
CA GLN A 632 -2.11 -15.24 -28.35
C GLN A 632 -1.68 -15.72 -26.95
N GLY A 633 -1.66 -17.02 -26.74
CA GLY A 633 -1.29 -17.65 -25.47
C GLY A 633 0.20 -17.68 -25.20
N THR A 634 0.54 -18.01 -23.95
CA THR A 634 1.91 -18.32 -23.53
C THR A 634 1.89 -19.63 -22.76
N LEU A 635 2.85 -20.50 -23.06
CA LEU A 635 2.98 -21.78 -22.40
C LEU A 635 3.29 -21.57 -20.91
N THR A 636 2.56 -22.22 -20.01
CA THR A 636 2.83 -22.05 -18.57
C THR A 636 4.17 -22.69 -18.21
N VAL A 637 4.99 -22.01 -17.40
CA VAL A 637 6.25 -22.54 -16.90
C VAL A 637 6.43 -22.26 -15.41
N ARG A 638 6.85 -23.28 -14.67
CA ARG A 638 7.30 -23.15 -13.27
C ARG A 638 8.69 -23.72 -13.11
N LYS A 639 9.52 -23.09 -12.27
CA LYS A 639 10.88 -23.53 -11.99
C LYS A 639 11.10 -23.55 -10.49
N THR A 640 11.80 -24.56 -10.00
CA THR A 640 12.26 -24.59 -8.61
C THR A 640 13.63 -25.26 -8.52
N ASN A 641 14.40 -24.88 -7.52
CA ASN A 641 15.63 -25.58 -7.15
C ASN A 641 15.35 -26.43 -5.92
N ILE A 642 15.53 -27.74 -6.05
CA ILE A 642 15.22 -28.71 -4.99
C ILE A 642 16.13 -28.53 -3.78
N ALA A 643 17.38 -28.11 -3.99
CA ALA A 643 18.34 -27.87 -2.91
C ALA A 643 18.01 -26.61 -2.07
N ALA A 644 17.08 -25.75 -2.53
CA ALA A 644 16.71 -24.54 -1.79
C ALA A 644 15.83 -24.81 -0.56
N TYR A 645 15.22 -25.99 -0.49
CA TYR A 645 14.27 -26.37 0.57
C TYR A 645 14.72 -27.65 1.26
N SER A 646 14.31 -27.84 2.51
CA SER A 646 14.62 -29.06 3.27
C SER A 646 13.36 -29.75 3.78
N GLY A 647 13.36 -31.08 3.67
CA GLY A 647 12.30 -31.95 4.18
C GLY A 647 10.91 -31.61 3.62
N GLU A 648 9.97 -31.33 4.52
CA GLU A 648 8.56 -31.10 4.17
C GLU A 648 8.33 -29.86 3.30
N LEU A 649 9.26 -28.89 3.30
CA LEU A 649 9.17 -27.69 2.46
C LEU A 649 9.37 -28.02 0.98
N THR A 650 10.28 -28.93 0.64
CA THR A 650 10.51 -29.39 -0.74
C THR A 650 9.26 -30.08 -1.28
N TYR A 651 8.65 -30.94 -0.46
CA TYR A 651 7.40 -31.60 -0.80
C TYR A 651 6.27 -30.59 -1.00
N SER A 652 6.12 -29.64 -0.07
CA SER A 652 5.12 -28.58 -0.12
C SER A 652 5.27 -27.71 -1.38
N GLU A 653 6.49 -27.37 -1.78
CA GLU A 653 6.74 -26.59 -2.99
C GLU A 653 6.32 -27.34 -4.25
N LEU A 654 6.68 -28.63 -4.35
CA LEU A 654 6.38 -29.44 -5.52
C LEU A 654 4.90 -29.79 -5.64
N PHE A 655 4.32 -30.30 -4.56
CA PHE A 655 3.01 -30.93 -4.55
C PHE A 655 1.93 -30.07 -3.89
N GLY A 656 2.29 -29.07 -3.09
CA GLY A 656 1.37 -28.27 -2.29
C GLY A 656 1.12 -28.84 -0.90
N HIS A 657 0.39 -28.09 -0.07
CA HIS A 657 0.01 -28.50 1.27
C HIS A 657 -1.39 -28.03 1.64
N LYS A 658 -2.00 -28.72 2.61
CA LYS A 658 -3.20 -28.27 3.30
C LYS A 658 -2.81 -27.51 4.57
N ARG A 659 -3.63 -26.54 4.99
CA ARG A 659 -3.45 -25.82 6.25
C ARG A 659 -3.27 -26.80 7.41
N GLY A 660 -2.22 -26.57 8.20
CA GLY A 660 -1.85 -27.40 9.34
C GLY A 660 -1.01 -28.65 8.99
N ALA A 661 -0.57 -28.82 7.75
CA ALA A 661 0.25 -29.96 7.33
C ALA A 661 1.63 -30.01 8.00
N PHE A 662 2.21 -28.85 8.33
CA PHE A 662 3.48 -28.71 9.06
C PHE A 662 3.51 -27.39 9.84
N THR A 663 4.50 -27.21 10.72
CA THR A 663 4.70 -25.94 11.46
C THR A 663 5.02 -24.79 10.49
N GLY A 664 4.08 -23.86 10.33
CA GLY A 664 4.14 -22.76 9.36
C GLY A 664 3.12 -22.84 8.22
N ALA A 665 2.38 -23.96 8.10
CA ALA A 665 1.31 -24.14 7.11
C ALA A 665 0.01 -23.41 7.51
N HIS A 666 -0.01 -22.08 7.46
CA HIS A 666 -1.14 -21.26 7.91
C HIS A 666 -2.34 -21.23 6.94
N ALA A 667 -2.13 -21.60 5.68
CA ALA A 667 -3.13 -21.66 4.63
C ALA A 667 -2.93 -22.90 3.74
N ASP A 668 -3.90 -23.19 2.87
CA ASP A 668 -3.72 -24.17 1.81
C ASP A 668 -2.84 -23.57 0.70
N ARG A 669 -1.95 -24.36 0.10
CA ARG A 669 -1.07 -23.94 -0.99
C ARG A 669 -1.07 -24.95 -2.13
N GLN A 670 -1.18 -24.46 -3.36
CA GLN A 670 -0.98 -25.27 -4.56
C GLN A 670 0.52 -25.47 -4.79
N GLY A 671 0.92 -26.67 -5.21
CA GLY A 671 2.31 -26.94 -5.58
C GLY A 671 2.59 -26.55 -7.03
N ILE A 672 3.85 -26.39 -7.39
CA ILE A 672 4.24 -25.97 -8.75
C ILE A 672 3.76 -26.93 -9.84
N LEU A 673 3.61 -28.22 -9.52
CA LEU A 673 3.10 -29.21 -10.47
C LEU A 673 1.63 -28.97 -10.82
N GLU A 674 0.84 -28.49 -9.85
CA GLU A 674 -0.56 -28.13 -10.03
C GLU A 674 -0.68 -26.79 -10.78
N GLU A 675 0.13 -25.80 -10.39
CA GLU A 675 0.15 -24.49 -11.03
C GLU A 675 0.60 -24.53 -12.49
N ALA A 676 1.48 -25.48 -12.83
CA ALA A 676 2.01 -25.65 -14.18
C ALA A 676 1.18 -26.61 -15.04
N HIS A 677 -0.04 -26.98 -14.63
CA HIS A 677 -0.89 -27.88 -15.39
C HIS A 677 -1.04 -27.43 -16.85
N GLY A 678 -0.74 -28.34 -17.79
CA GLY A 678 -0.74 -28.06 -19.23
C GLY A 678 0.57 -27.46 -19.76
N GLY A 679 1.56 -27.23 -18.89
CA GLY A 679 2.80 -26.52 -19.18
C GLY A 679 4.06 -27.32 -18.92
N VAL A 680 5.13 -26.62 -18.55
CA VAL A 680 6.49 -27.17 -18.33
C VAL A 680 6.95 -26.88 -16.90
N VAL A 681 7.56 -27.86 -16.25
CA VAL A 681 8.15 -27.71 -14.91
C VAL A 681 9.65 -27.98 -14.98
N PHE A 682 10.46 -27.06 -14.47
CA PHE A 682 11.90 -27.23 -14.32
C PHE A 682 12.28 -27.50 -12.86
N LEU A 683 12.95 -28.62 -12.62
CA LEU A 683 13.50 -29.01 -11.32
C LEU A 683 15.02 -28.98 -11.39
N ASP A 684 15.63 -27.96 -10.80
CA ASP A 684 17.08 -27.91 -10.68
C ASP A 684 17.56 -28.69 -9.44
N GLU A 685 18.74 -29.28 -9.55
CA GLU A 685 19.36 -30.15 -8.56
C GLU A 685 18.47 -31.30 -8.05
N ILE A 686 17.88 -32.08 -8.97
CA ILE A 686 17.03 -33.25 -8.64
C ILE A 686 17.76 -34.30 -7.78
N GLY A 687 19.09 -34.37 -7.86
CA GLY A 687 19.92 -35.24 -7.02
C GLY A 687 19.90 -34.89 -5.53
N ASP A 688 19.34 -33.74 -5.14
CA ASP A 688 19.14 -33.33 -3.75
C ASP A 688 17.73 -33.63 -3.21
N ALA A 689 16.88 -34.28 -4.01
CA ALA A 689 15.53 -34.65 -3.56
C ALA A 689 15.58 -35.67 -2.42
N ASP A 690 14.84 -35.42 -1.35
CA ASP A 690 14.70 -36.37 -0.25
C ASP A 690 13.89 -37.63 -0.67
N PRO A 691 14.03 -38.78 0.02
CA PRO A 691 13.37 -40.02 -0.37
C PRO A 691 11.85 -39.94 -0.48
N LYS A 692 11.18 -39.14 0.35
CA LYS A 692 9.70 -38.99 0.33
C LYS A 692 9.27 -38.24 -0.93
N THR A 693 10.00 -37.19 -1.28
CA THR A 693 9.82 -36.45 -2.53
C THR A 693 10.07 -37.32 -3.76
N GLN A 694 11.13 -38.16 -3.75
CA GLN A 694 11.44 -39.07 -4.85
C GLN A 694 10.29 -40.06 -5.14
N VAL A 695 9.71 -40.68 -4.10
CA VAL A 695 8.58 -41.62 -4.24
C VAL A 695 7.36 -40.93 -4.86
N GLN A 696 7.07 -39.71 -4.43
CA GLN A 696 5.90 -38.99 -4.92
C GLN A 696 6.11 -38.46 -6.35
N LEU A 697 7.32 -38.05 -6.70
CA LEU A 697 7.69 -37.65 -8.07
C LEU A 697 7.56 -38.83 -9.04
N LEU A 698 7.97 -40.03 -8.64
CA LEU A 698 7.79 -41.24 -9.46
C LEU A 698 6.30 -41.48 -9.75
N ARG A 699 5.44 -41.46 -8.72
CA ARG A 699 3.98 -41.62 -8.89
C ARG A 699 3.40 -40.56 -9.81
N PHE A 700 3.84 -39.33 -9.67
CA PHE A 700 3.42 -38.24 -10.53
C PHE A 700 3.83 -38.46 -11.99
N LEU A 701 5.06 -38.91 -12.24
CA LEU A 701 5.54 -39.20 -13.59
C LEU A 701 4.84 -40.40 -14.23
N ASP A 702 4.34 -41.35 -13.44
CA ASP A 702 3.66 -42.53 -13.97
C ASP A 702 2.25 -42.24 -14.49
N ASN A 703 1.47 -41.39 -13.80
CA ASN A 703 0.06 -41.16 -14.18
C ASN A 703 -0.46 -39.72 -13.97
N GLY A 704 0.43 -38.78 -13.61
CA GLY A 704 0.09 -37.39 -13.29
C GLY A 704 -0.55 -37.19 -11.92
N GLY A 705 -0.73 -38.27 -11.15
CA GLY A 705 -1.37 -38.27 -9.84
C GLY A 705 -0.42 -37.85 -8.73
N PHE A 706 -0.88 -36.95 -7.85
CA PHE A 706 -0.15 -36.55 -6.66
C PHE A 706 -1.07 -36.20 -5.50
N VAL A 707 -0.51 -36.04 -4.30
CA VAL A 707 -1.25 -35.70 -3.08
C VAL A 707 -0.52 -34.58 -2.36
N ARG A 708 -1.26 -33.54 -1.94
CA ARG A 708 -0.72 -32.45 -1.12
C ARG A 708 -0.32 -32.94 0.25
N LEU A 709 0.68 -32.31 0.85
CA LEU A 709 1.06 -32.62 2.23
C LEU A 709 -0.12 -32.34 3.17
N GLY A 710 -0.47 -33.31 4.03
CA GLY A 710 -1.61 -33.20 4.94
C GLY A 710 -2.99 -33.35 4.28
N GLU A 711 -3.06 -33.73 3.00
CA GLU A 711 -4.28 -34.07 2.28
C GLU A 711 -4.29 -35.57 1.93
N ASN A 712 -5.46 -36.19 1.80
CA ASN A 712 -5.62 -37.57 1.31
C ASN A 712 -6.32 -37.62 -0.07
N THR A 713 -6.60 -36.46 -0.66
CA THR A 713 -7.22 -36.34 -1.97
C THR A 713 -6.16 -36.46 -3.04
N THR A 714 -6.32 -37.41 -3.98
CA THR A 714 -5.46 -37.48 -5.17
C THR A 714 -5.86 -36.40 -6.15
N ARG A 715 -4.88 -35.62 -6.60
CA ARG A 715 -4.97 -34.58 -7.62
C ARG A 715 -4.21 -35.02 -8.86
N TYR A 716 -4.55 -34.43 -10.01
CA TYR A 716 -3.92 -34.77 -11.27
C TYR A 716 -3.39 -33.53 -11.96
N ALA A 717 -2.15 -33.59 -12.44
CA ALA A 717 -1.62 -32.61 -13.36
C ALA A 717 -0.82 -33.24 -14.50
N ARG A 718 -0.80 -32.57 -15.65
CA ARG A 718 -0.03 -32.98 -16.82
C ARG A 718 0.98 -31.90 -17.14
N VAL A 719 2.26 -32.24 -17.10
CA VAL A 719 3.36 -31.31 -17.36
C VAL A 719 4.47 -32.03 -18.13
N VAL A 720 5.29 -31.26 -18.85
CA VAL A 720 6.60 -31.74 -19.30
C VAL A 720 7.57 -31.47 -18.16
N LEU A 721 8.14 -32.52 -17.57
CA LEU A 721 9.08 -32.37 -16.47
C LEU A 721 10.51 -32.30 -17.00
N VAL A 722 11.21 -31.20 -16.75
CA VAL A 722 12.63 -31.08 -17.07
C VAL A 722 13.41 -31.05 -15.77
N ALA A 723 14.15 -32.11 -15.46
CA ALA A 723 14.99 -32.22 -14.28
C ALA A 723 16.45 -31.96 -14.63
N ALA A 724 17.20 -31.30 -13.76
CA ALA A 724 18.62 -31.03 -13.94
C ALA A 724 19.42 -31.48 -12.71
N SER A 725 20.64 -31.99 -12.92
CA SER A 725 21.56 -32.29 -11.81
C SER A 725 23.03 -32.17 -12.22
N ASN A 726 23.87 -31.68 -11.31
CA ASN A 726 25.32 -31.79 -11.40
C ASN A 726 25.89 -33.10 -10.80
N LYS A 727 25.10 -33.83 -10.01
CA LYS A 727 25.54 -35.05 -9.34
C LYS A 727 25.47 -36.24 -10.29
N ASN A 728 26.35 -37.22 -10.06
CA ASN A 728 26.24 -38.51 -10.71
C ASN A 728 25.12 -39.32 -10.02
N LEU A 729 23.92 -39.31 -10.61
CA LEU A 729 22.76 -40.00 -10.05
C LEU A 729 22.96 -41.51 -9.94
N ARG A 730 23.77 -42.13 -10.81
CA ARG A 730 24.09 -43.57 -10.70
C ARG A 730 24.89 -43.86 -9.45
N THR A 731 25.87 -43.03 -9.14
CA THR A 731 26.62 -43.14 -7.87
C THR A 731 25.72 -42.93 -6.66
N LEU A 732 24.72 -42.04 -6.73
CA LEU A 732 23.75 -41.87 -5.65
C LEU A 732 22.81 -43.09 -5.50
N ILE A 733 22.48 -43.78 -6.59
CA ILE A 733 21.74 -45.04 -6.56
C ILE A 733 22.58 -46.12 -5.86
N ASP A 734 23.86 -46.27 -6.22
CA ASP A 734 24.78 -47.23 -5.59
C ASP A 734 24.93 -46.98 -4.08
N GLN A 735 24.81 -45.72 -3.65
CA GLN A 735 24.85 -45.30 -2.24
C GLN A 735 23.49 -45.40 -1.52
N GLY A 736 22.42 -45.79 -2.22
CA GLY A 736 21.06 -45.85 -1.66
C GLY A 736 20.43 -44.49 -1.38
N LEU A 737 20.99 -43.40 -1.92
CA LEU A 737 20.51 -42.02 -1.73
C LEU A 737 19.53 -41.57 -2.81
N PHE A 738 19.51 -42.27 -3.95
CA PHE A 738 18.58 -41.98 -5.04
C PHE A 738 17.92 -43.27 -5.53
N ARG A 739 16.63 -43.20 -5.87
CA ARG A 739 15.90 -44.38 -6.34
C ARG A 739 16.17 -44.68 -7.81
N GLU A 740 16.45 -45.95 -8.08
CA GLU A 740 16.71 -46.45 -9.42
C GLU A 740 15.50 -46.32 -10.36
N ASP A 741 14.29 -46.61 -9.87
CA ASP A 741 13.05 -46.49 -10.64
C ASP A 741 12.77 -45.06 -11.11
N LEU A 742 12.94 -44.07 -10.23
CA LEU A 742 12.83 -42.65 -10.57
C LEU A 742 13.88 -42.21 -11.58
N TYR A 743 15.13 -42.69 -11.45
CA TYR A 743 16.18 -42.38 -12.42
C TYR A 743 15.80 -42.82 -13.82
N TYR A 744 15.35 -44.07 -13.98
CA TYR A 744 14.91 -44.57 -15.28
C TYR A 744 13.76 -43.76 -15.85
N ARG A 745 12.77 -43.40 -15.01
CA ARG A 745 11.65 -42.58 -15.44
C ARG A 745 12.08 -41.18 -15.90
N LEU A 746 13.00 -40.53 -15.20
CA LEU A 746 13.51 -39.20 -15.55
C LEU A 746 14.39 -39.22 -16.80
N SER A 747 15.17 -40.29 -16.99
CA SER A 747 16.18 -40.41 -18.04
C SER A 747 15.67 -40.78 -19.43
N GLU A 748 14.34 -40.85 -19.64
CA GLU A 748 13.70 -41.17 -20.93
C GLU A 748 14.25 -40.33 -22.09
N LEU A 749 14.49 -39.04 -21.84
CA LEU A 749 15.24 -38.16 -22.71
C LEU A 749 16.36 -37.55 -21.87
N THR A 750 17.61 -37.74 -22.29
CA THR A 750 18.76 -37.19 -21.56
C THR A 750 19.52 -36.18 -22.43
N ILE A 751 19.87 -35.03 -21.86
CA ILE A 751 20.70 -34.02 -22.50
C ILE A 751 21.95 -33.81 -21.65
N GLU A 752 23.11 -34.12 -22.20
CA GLU A 752 24.39 -33.84 -21.56
C GLU A 752 24.89 -32.45 -21.98
N VAL A 753 25.01 -31.55 -21.00
CA VAL A 753 25.56 -30.21 -21.19
C VAL A 753 27.08 -30.29 -21.07
N PRO A 754 27.82 -30.07 -22.17
CA PRO A 754 29.27 -30.14 -22.17
C PRO A 754 29.85 -29.07 -21.25
N SER A 755 30.91 -29.44 -20.55
CA SER A 755 31.76 -28.49 -19.84
C SER A 755 32.30 -27.45 -20.83
N LEU A 756 32.66 -26.27 -20.35
CA LEU A 756 33.24 -25.22 -21.17
C LEU A 756 34.58 -25.66 -21.80
N ASN A 757 35.27 -26.64 -21.20
CA ASN A 757 36.50 -27.23 -21.73
C ASN A 757 36.28 -28.14 -22.95
N GLU A 758 35.08 -28.71 -23.11
CA GLU A 758 34.71 -29.57 -24.24
C GLU A 758 34.19 -28.76 -25.44
N ARG A 759 33.94 -27.46 -25.25
CA ARG A 759 33.47 -26.53 -26.28
C ARG A 759 34.29 -25.24 -26.30
N ARG A 760 35.62 -25.38 -26.32
CA ARG A 760 36.55 -24.23 -26.26
C ARG A 760 36.40 -23.27 -27.44
N GLU A 761 35.91 -23.74 -28.58
CA GLU A 761 35.63 -22.93 -29.76
C GLU A 761 34.53 -21.88 -29.51
N ASP A 762 33.69 -22.08 -28.50
CA ASP A 762 32.58 -21.19 -28.15
C ASP A 762 33.02 -20.05 -27.22
N ILE A 763 34.16 -20.20 -26.53
CA ILE A 763 34.65 -19.26 -25.51
C ILE A 763 34.83 -17.84 -26.05
N PRO A 764 35.42 -17.59 -27.25
CA PRO A 764 35.58 -16.22 -27.75
C PRO A 764 34.25 -15.48 -27.91
N ASP A 765 33.22 -16.15 -28.41
CA ASP A 765 31.91 -15.55 -28.64
C ASP A 765 31.11 -15.40 -27.35
N LEU A 766 31.18 -16.40 -26.45
CA LEU A 766 30.65 -16.31 -25.10
C LEU A 766 31.29 -15.13 -24.34
N ALA A 767 32.59 -14.92 -24.51
CA ALA A 767 33.30 -13.84 -23.85
C ALA A 767 32.85 -12.46 -24.33
N VAL A 768 32.61 -12.29 -25.63
CA VAL A 768 32.06 -11.04 -26.18
C VAL A 768 30.64 -10.80 -25.63
N HIS A 769 29.77 -11.80 -25.69
CA HIS A 769 28.40 -11.69 -25.17
C HIS A 769 28.36 -11.32 -23.69
N PHE A 770 29.10 -12.06 -22.84
CA PHE A 770 29.08 -11.79 -21.40
C PHE A 770 29.73 -10.46 -21.06
N LEU A 771 30.79 -10.05 -21.75
CA LEU A 771 31.39 -8.73 -21.55
C LEU A 771 30.39 -7.61 -21.89
N GLY A 772 29.62 -7.77 -22.96
CA GLY A 772 28.57 -6.85 -23.34
C GLY A 772 27.43 -6.77 -22.31
N ARG A 773 26.98 -7.92 -21.77
CA ARG A 773 26.01 -7.97 -20.65
C ARG A 773 26.55 -7.26 -19.41
N LEU A 774 27.78 -7.56 -19.02
CA LEU A 774 28.42 -6.98 -17.84
C LEU A 774 28.57 -5.46 -18.02
N TRP A 775 28.96 -5.00 -19.20
CA TRP A 775 29.02 -3.57 -19.50
C TRP A 775 27.68 -2.87 -19.32
N GLN A 776 26.58 -3.44 -19.80
CA GLN A 776 25.25 -2.83 -19.62
C GLN A 776 24.86 -2.66 -18.14
N VAL A 777 25.30 -3.58 -17.27
CA VAL A 777 25.00 -3.56 -15.83
C VAL A 777 25.92 -2.62 -15.06
N TYR A 778 27.20 -2.56 -15.42
CA TYR A 778 28.23 -1.86 -14.64
C TYR A 778 28.68 -0.50 -15.25
N LYS A 779 28.12 -0.08 -16.39
CA LYS A 779 28.37 1.25 -16.96
C LYS A 779 27.75 2.35 -16.09
N ASN A 780 28.32 3.55 -16.12
CA ASN A 780 27.75 4.69 -15.43
C ASN A 780 26.44 5.15 -16.12
N PRO A 781 25.39 5.53 -15.38
CA PRO A 781 24.11 5.98 -15.94
C PRO A 781 24.23 7.20 -16.86
N GLU A 782 25.22 8.07 -16.60
CA GLU A 782 25.49 9.27 -17.39
C GLU A 782 26.17 9.00 -18.74
N GLU A 783 26.74 7.80 -18.93
CA GLU A 783 27.34 7.37 -20.20
C GLU A 783 26.27 6.82 -21.16
N THR A 784 25.50 7.74 -21.74
CA THR A 784 24.43 7.45 -22.72
C THR A 784 24.94 6.89 -24.06
N THR A 785 26.25 6.93 -24.33
CA THR A 785 26.88 6.55 -25.62
C THR A 785 28.14 5.68 -25.51
N GLY A 786 28.43 5.10 -24.34
CA GLY A 786 29.64 4.31 -24.13
C GLY A 786 29.69 3.00 -24.96
N GLU A 787 30.51 2.98 -26.02
CA GLU A 787 30.83 1.76 -26.77
C GLU A 787 31.31 0.62 -25.85
N VAL A 788 30.72 -0.58 -26.01
CA VAL A 788 31.09 -1.78 -25.25
C VAL A 788 32.59 -2.05 -25.37
N PRO A 789 33.32 -2.25 -24.26
CA PRO A 789 34.72 -2.63 -24.28
C PRO A 789 35.00 -3.85 -25.16
N THR A 790 36.11 -3.83 -25.88
CA THR A 790 36.48 -4.89 -26.83
C THR A 790 37.61 -5.74 -26.29
N LEU A 791 37.53 -7.06 -26.49
CA LEU A 791 38.63 -7.98 -26.22
C LEU A 791 39.62 -7.97 -27.38
N SER A 792 40.91 -7.80 -27.08
CA SER A 792 41.99 -8.01 -28.07
C SER A 792 42.02 -9.47 -28.52
N ARG A 793 42.66 -9.75 -29.66
CA ARG A 793 42.80 -11.12 -30.17
C ARG A 793 43.53 -12.01 -29.16
N GLU A 794 44.61 -11.48 -28.60
CA GLU A 794 45.45 -12.15 -27.61
C GLU A 794 44.66 -12.41 -26.31
N ALA A 795 43.79 -11.49 -25.90
CA ALA A 795 42.90 -11.67 -24.75
C ALA A 795 41.92 -12.84 -24.95
N ARG A 796 41.34 -12.98 -26.15
CA ARG A 796 40.46 -14.11 -26.50
C ARG A 796 41.23 -15.43 -26.53
N GLU A 797 42.45 -15.43 -27.06
CA GLU A 797 43.32 -16.62 -27.08
C GLU A 797 43.75 -17.06 -25.68
N GLU A 798 43.97 -16.14 -24.73
CA GLU A 798 44.21 -16.47 -23.33
C GLU A 798 42.98 -17.10 -22.67
N LEU A 799 41.78 -16.51 -22.88
CA LEU A 799 40.54 -17.06 -22.37
C LEU A 799 40.26 -18.47 -22.92
N ALA A 800 40.56 -18.73 -24.19
CA ALA A 800 40.34 -20.05 -24.80
C ALA A 800 41.32 -21.14 -24.31
N ARG A 801 42.52 -20.75 -23.86
CA ARG A 801 43.53 -21.69 -23.33
C ARG A 801 43.28 -22.09 -21.87
N HIS A 802 42.64 -21.22 -21.09
CA HIS A 802 42.38 -21.44 -19.66
C HIS A 802 41.52 -22.69 -19.39
N PRO A 803 41.88 -23.56 -18.42
CA PRO A 803 41.03 -24.67 -18.00
C PRO A 803 39.94 -24.17 -17.03
N TYR A 804 38.67 -24.37 -17.38
CA TYR A 804 37.56 -23.88 -16.57
C TYR A 804 37.03 -24.98 -15.64
N THR A 805 37.12 -24.79 -14.33
CA THR A 805 36.54 -25.69 -13.31
C THR A 805 35.15 -25.23 -12.89
N GLY A 806 34.88 -23.91 -12.94
CA GLY A 806 33.56 -23.31 -12.69
C GLY A 806 32.77 -23.03 -13.98
N ASN A 807 33.23 -23.55 -15.12
CA ASN A 807 32.57 -23.43 -16.43
C ASN A 807 32.22 -21.97 -16.80
N VAL A 808 31.00 -21.72 -17.27
CA VAL A 808 30.54 -20.40 -17.72
C VAL A 808 30.50 -19.39 -16.56
N ARG A 809 30.26 -19.86 -15.33
CA ARG A 809 30.27 -19.01 -14.12
C ARG A 809 31.66 -18.42 -13.90
N GLU A 810 32.70 -19.24 -14.03
CA GLU A 810 34.08 -18.81 -13.93
C GLU A 810 34.46 -17.83 -15.06
N LEU A 811 34.09 -18.13 -16.30
CA LEU A 811 34.30 -17.22 -17.44
C LEU A 811 33.69 -15.83 -17.18
N ARG A 812 32.44 -15.77 -16.71
CA ARG A 812 31.78 -14.50 -16.35
C ARG A 812 32.53 -13.76 -15.25
N SER A 813 32.99 -14.45 -14.20
CA SER A 813 33.76 -13.84 -13.12
C SER A 813 35.11 -13.30 -13.59
N ILE A 814 35.80 -14.00 -14.49
CA ILE A 814 37.04 -13.53 -15.11
C ILE A 814 36.78 -12.26 -15.93
N LEU A 815 35.71 -12.24 -16.73
CA LEU A 815 35.36 -11.08 -17.56
C LEU A 815 34.92 -9.88 -16.74
N LEU A 816 34.17 -10.08 -15.65
CA LEU A 816 33.81 -9.01 -14.71
C LEU A 816 35.06 -8.39 -14.09
N ARG A 817 35.99 -9.22 -13.60
CA ARG A 817 37.26 -8.74 -13.07
C ARG A 817 38.06 -8.00 -14.14
N ALA A 818 38.14 -8.54 -15.35
CA ALA A 818 38.82 -7.89 -16.46
C ALA A 818 38.20 -6.54 -16.82
N LEU A 819 36.86 -6.44 -16.81
CA LEU A 819 36.13 -5.20 -17.04
C LEU A 819 36.46 -4.15 -15.98
N LEU A 820 36.39 -4.51 -14.69
CA LEU A 820 36.66 -3.61 -13.57
C LEU A 820 38.13 -3.20 -13.46
N PHE A 821 39.05 -4.10 -13.85
CA PHE A 821 40.49 -3.83 -13.82
C PHE A 821 40.96 -3.03 -15.04
N SER A 822 40.17 -3.01 -16.11
CA SER A 822 40.54 -2.28 -17.32
C SER A 822 40.50 -0.78 -17.09
N ARG A 823 41.55 -0.09 -17.49
CA ARG A 823 41.60 1.38 -17.57
C ARG A 823 41.32 1.91 -18.99
N SER A 824 41.09 1.00 -19.94
CA SER A 824 40.89 1.34 -21.35
C SER A 824 39.68 0.61 -21.93
N LYS A 825 39.17 1.09 -23.08
CA LYS A 825 38.08 0.43 -23.82
C LYS A 825 38.51 -0.88 -24.48
N LYS A 826 39.82 -1.19 -24.54
CA LYS A 826 40.35 -2.44 -25.12
C LYS A 826 40.97 -3.30 -24.02
N ILE A 827 40.34 -4.42 -23.71
CA ILE A 827 40.83 -5.40 -22.74
C ILE A 827 41.88 -6.28 -23.43
N ASP A 828 43.11 -6.19 -22.96
CA ASP A 828 44.27 -6.92 -23.49
C ASP A 828 44.59 -8.19 -22.70
N ALA A 829 45.54 -8.99 -23.21
CA ALA A 829 45.95 -10.23 -22.57
C ALA A 829 46.55 -10.02 -21.16
N ALA A 830 47.21 -8.89 -20.91
CA ALA A 830 47.76 -8.58 -19.59
C ALA A 830 46.64 -8.37 -18.55
N THR A 831 45.55 -7.71 -18.94
CA THR A 831 44.37 -7.51 -18.11
C THR A 831 43.66 -8.82 -17.82
N ILE A 832 43.52 -9.71 -18.81
CA ILE A 832 42.98 -11.06 -18.61
C ILE A 832 43.87 -11.87 -17.66
N ARG A 833 45.20 -11.90 -17.86
CA ARG A 833 46.12 -12.62 -16.94
C ARG A 833 46.03 -12.10 -15.51
N ARG A 834 45.87 -10.79 -15.32
CA ARG A 834 45.62 -10.22 -13.99
C ARG A 834 44.27 -10.65 -13.41
N ALA A 835 43.23 -10.70 -14.23
CA ALA A 835 41.91 -11.21 -13.81
C ALA A 835 41.93 -12.70 -13.46
N LEU A 836 42.78 -13.49 -14.13
CA LEU A 836 43.03 -14.91 -13.84
C LEU A 836 43.85 -15.11 -12.55
N GLY A 837 44.84 -14.26 -12.30
CA GLY A 837 45.73 -14.34 -11.12
C GLY A 837 45.17 -13.73 -9.83
N ALA A 838 44.03 -13.02 -9.90
CA ALA A 838 43.30 -12.60 -8.70
C ALA A 838 42.67 -13.85 -8.06
N PRO A 839 42.86 -14.12 -6.75
CA PRO A 839 42.30 -15.31 -6.12
C PRO A 839 40.81 -15.39 -6.42
N LEU A 840 40.39 -16.53 -6.98
CA LEU A 840 38.98 -16.87 -7.01
C LEU A 840 38.52 -16.95 -5.54
N PRO A 841 37.32 -16.44 -5.18
CA PRO A 841 36.69 -16.95 -3.98
C PRO A 841 36.50 -18.45 -4.23
N ALA A 842 37.24 -19.27 -3.49
CA ALA A 842 36.96 -20.69 -3.42
C ALA A 842 35.49 -20.85 -2.99
N PRO A 843 34.81 -21.96 -3.37
CA PRO A 843 33.49 -22.23 -2.82
C PRO A 843 33.54 -22.05 -1.29
N GLU A 844 32.67 -21.18 -0.78
CA GLU A 844 32.72 -20.57 0.57
C GLU A 844 32.63 -21.57 1.74
N SER A 845 32.61 -22.88 1.49
CA SER A 845 32.66 -23.88 2.55
C SER A 845 34.00 -23.88 3.28
N SER A 846 35.15 -23.75 2.60
CA SER A 846 36.44 -24.04 3.25
C SER A 846 36.96 -22.97 4.22
N GLN A 847 36.72 -21.68 3.98
CA GLN A 847 37.18 -20.61 4.88
C GLN A 847 36.31 -20.49 6.12
N LEU A 848 34.99 -20.63 5.98
CA LEU A 848 34.08 -20.62 7.12
C LEU A 848 34.30 -21.87 7.98
N ASP A 849 34.51 -23.04 7.38
CA ASP A 849 34.86 -24.27 8.11
C ASP A 849 36.22 -24.12 8.82
N GLN A 850 37.22 -23.50 8.19
CA GLN A 850 38.53 -23.24 8.82
C GLN A 850 38.43 -22.26 10.00
N LEU A 851 37.69 -21.16 9.86
CA LEU A 851 37.48 -20.18 10.93
C LEU A 851 36.65 -20.78 12.08
N THR A 852 35.62 -21.56 11.74
CA THR A 852 34.79 -22.29 12.71
C THR A 852 35.65 -23.30 13.48
N SER A 853 36.49 -24.04 12.76
CA SER A 853 37.42 -25.01 13.33
C SER A 853 38.44 -24.34 14.25
N GLN A 854 39.03 -23.21 13.86
CA GLN A 854 39.98 -22.44 14.68
C GLN A 854 39.32 -21.84 15.94
N ALA A 855 38.14 -21.26 15.80
CA ALA A 855 37.40 -20.69 16.93
C ALA A 855 36.99 -21.78 17.93
N ALA A 856 36.49 -22.92 17.44
CA ALA A 856 36.15 -24.06 18.27
C ALA A 856 37.37 -24.68 18.97
N ASP A 857 38.52 -24.73 18.30
CA ASP A 857 39.78 -25.21 18.91
C ASP A 857 40.27 -24.28 20.04
N ALA A 858 40.18 -22.96 19.84
CA ALA A 858 40.53 -21.99 20.87
C ALA A 858 39.63 -22.11 22.11
N VAL A 859 38.31 -22.23 21.91
CA VAL A 859 37.33 -22.39 22.99
C VAL A 859 37.54 -23.71 23.73
N TYR A 860 37.67 -24.82 23.01
CA TYR A 860 37.86 -26.13 23.62
C TYR A 860 39.17 -26.23 24.39
N THR A 861 40.26 -25.66 23.85
CA THR A 861 41.56 -25.61 24.52
C THR A 861 41.50 -24.77 25.81
N ALA A 862 40.80 -23.63 25.81
CA ALA A 862 40.63 -22.81 27.01
C ALA A 862 39.90 -23.56 28.14
N ILE A 863 38.87 -24.35 27.80
CA ILE A 863 38.13 -25.17 28.77
C ILE A 863 39.00 -26.32 29.29
N ARG A 864 39.77 -26.98 28.40
CA ARG A 864 40.69 -28.06 28.75
C ARG A 864 41.84 -27.58 29.65
N ASP A 865 42.38 -26.40 29.40
CA ASP A 865 43.45 -25.78 30.20
C ASP A 865 42.92 -25.16 31.53
N HIS A 866 41.67 -25.44 31.89
CA HIS A 866 40.98 -24.93 33.07
C HIS A 866 40.79 -23.40 33.14
N ARG A 867 40.97 -22.68 32.03
CA ARG A 867 40.78 -21.21 31.96
C ARG A 867 39.30 -20.82 31.87
N ASP A 868 38.48 -21.66 31.26
CA ASP A 868 37.03 -21.46 31.13
C ASP A 868 36.23 -22.72 31.54
N ASP A 869 34.92 -22.56 31.63
CA ASP A 869 33.95 -23.66 31.69
C ASP A 869 32.92 -23.55 30.56
N PHE A 870 32.01 -24.52 30.46
CA PHE A 870 30.94 -24.50 29.47
C PHE A 870 30.10 -23.21 29.52
N TRP A 871 29.88 -22.64 30.70
CA TRP A 871 29.00 -21.48 30.86
C TRP A 871 29.68 -20.20 30.37
N SER A 872 30.94 -19.96 30.76
CA SER A 872 31.73 -18.80 30.35
C SER A 872 32.26 -18.90 28.92
N GLY A 873 32.66 -20.09 28.48
CA GLY A 873 33.32 -20.32 27.19
C GLY A 873 32.37 -20.65 26.05
N ILE A 874 31.16 -21.15 26.34
CA ILE A 874 30.21 -21.62 25.31
C ILE A 874 28.83 -20.97 25.47
N TYR A 875 28.16 -21.15 26.60
CA TYR A 875 26.77 -20.72 26.79
C TYR A 875 26.59 -19.20 26.71
N GLU A 876 27.41 -18.44 27.44
CA GLU A 876 27.33 -16.97 27.46
C GLU A 876 27.78 -16.35 26.13
N PRO A 877 28.91 -16.76 25.52
CA PRO A 877 29.29 -16.27 24.19
C PRO A 877 28.24 -16.59 23.13
N TYR A 878 27.61 -17.76 23.17
CA TYR A 878 26.54 -18.12 22.23
C TYR A 878 25.28 -17.27 22.46
N SER A 879 24.86 -17.10 23.72
CA SER A 879 23.67 -16.30 24.06
C SER A 879 23.84 -14.82 23.70
N ASN A 880 25.08 -14.32 23.71
CA ASN A 880 25.44 -12.96 23.33
C ASN A 880 25.82 -12.81 21.84
N ASN A 881 25.54 -13.81 20.99
CA ASN A 881 25.86 -13.85 19.56
C ASN A 881 27.36 -13.63 19.23
N ARG A 882 28.27 -14.01 20.13
CA ARG A 882 29.73 -13.92 19.93
C ARG A 882 30.34 -15.17 19.29
N ILE A 883 29.68 -16.33 19.40
CA ILE A 883 30.03 -17.56 18.70
C ILE A 883 28.81 -18.14 17.99
N THR A 884 29.02 -18.78 16.84
CA THR A 884 27.92 -19.36 16.05
C THR A 884 27.56 -20.77 16.54
N ARG A 885 26.41 -21.26 16.09
CA ARG A 885 25.95 -22.63 16.36
C ARG A 885 26.97 -23.68 15.90
N ASP A 886 27.60 -23.47 14.74
CA ASP A 886 28.55 -24.41 14.16
C ASP A 886 29.83 -24.51 14.98
N VAL A 887 30.30 -23.40 15.57
CA VAL A 887 31.41 -23.41 16.54
C VAL A 887 31.06 -24.26 17.76
N VAL A 888 29.85 -24.14 18.29
CA VAL A 888 29.41 -24.96 19.44
C VAL A 888 29.35 -26.43 19.08
N ILE A 889 28.75 -26.79 17.95
CA ILE A 889 28.69 -28.19 17.47
C ILE A 889 30.10 -28.77 17.35
N GLU A 890 31.03 -28.00 16.80
CA GLU A 890 32.39 -28.46 16.57
C GLU A 890 33.20 -28.58 17.87
N VAL A 891 32.96 -27.73 18.88
CA VAL A 891 33.50 -27.94 20.25
C VAL A 891 32.98 -29.24 20.85
N ILE A 892 31.69 -29.57 20.66
CA ILE A 892 31.12 -30.84 21.12
C ILE A 892 31.75 -32.03 20.37
N ASN A 893 31.96 -31.92 19.05
CA ASN A 893 32.61 -32.96 18.26
C ASN A 893 34.04 -33.23 18.74
N ARG A 894 34.81 -32.19 19.09
CA ARG A 894 36.14 -32.34 19.67
C ARG A 894 36.10 -33.02 21.04
N ALA A 895 35.18 -32.62 21.91
CA ALA A 895 34.98 -33.29 23.19
C ALA A 895 34.63 -34.78 23.01
N ARG A 896 33.80 -35.12 22.01
CA ARG A 896 33.48 -36.51 21.63
C ARG A 896 34.72 -37.23 21.11
N GLY A 897 35.54 -36.57 20.29
CA GLY A 897 36.83 -37.08 19.78
C GLY A 897 37.82 -37.43 20.89
N ASP A 898 37.85 -36.66 21.98
CA ASP A 898 38.65 -36.90 23.18
C ASP A 898 38.03 -37.93 24.16
N GLY A 899 37.00 -38.68 23.72
CA GLY A 899 36.43 -39.80 24.48
C GLY A 899 35.16 -39.46 25.29
N ALA A 900 34.62 -38.24 25.20
CA ALA A 900 33.36 -37.87 25.84
C ALA A 900 32.14 -38.29 24.99
N THR A 901 31.90 -39.59 24.89
CA THR A 901 30.86 -40.16 24.00
C THR A 901 29.43 -40.11 24.55
N SER A 902 29.25 -39.78 25.83
CA SER A 902 27.93 -39.73 26.48
C SER A 902 27.68 -38.34 27.08
N MET A 903 26.41 -37.93 27.19
CA MET A 903 26.06 -36.61 27.73
C MET A 903 26.64 -36.32 29.14
N PRO A 904 26.67 -37.29 30.08
CA PRO A 904 27.37 -37.10 31.36
C PRO A 904 28.88 -36.87 31.22
N LYS A 905 29.53 -37.56 30.27
CA LYS A 905 30.96 -37.34 30.00
C LYS A 905 31.21 -35.99 29.34
N ILE A 906 30.34 -35.55 28.43
CA ILE A 906 30.42 -34.23 27.80
C ILE A 906 30.29 -33.12 28.86
N ALA A 907 29.37 -33.29 29.82
CA ALA A 907 29.20 -32.34 30.92
C ALA A 907 30.47 -32.20 31.78
N ARG A 908 31.18 -33.31 32.06
CA ARG A 908 32.46 -33.28 32.78
C ARG A 908 33.59 -32.69 31.94
N GLN A 909 33.70 -33.11 30.69
CA GLN A 909 34.76 -32.70 29.78
C GLN A 909 34.72 -31.19 29.51
N LEU A 910 33.52 -30.63 29.39
CA LEU A 910 33.32 -29.20 29.21
C LEU A 910 33.19 -28.44 30.53
N ARG A 911 33.41 -29.10 31.68
CA ARG A 911 33.31 -28.53 33.03
C ARG A 911 31.96 -27.84 33.31
N ALA A 912 30.88 -28.31 32.70
CA ALA A 912 29.55 -27.72 32.82
C ALA A 912 28.88 -28.02 34.18
N CYS A 913 29.06 -29.25 34.68
CA CYS A 913 28.57 -29.75 35.98
C CYS A 913 29.07 -31.18 36.23
N ASN A 914 28.95 -31.65 37.47
CA ASN A 914 29.07 -33.06 37.82
C ASN A 914 27.68 -33.75 37.76
N PRO A 915 27.40 -34.60 36.76
CA PRO A 915 26.09 -35.24 36.59
C PRO A 915 25.74 -36.28 37.66
N GLU A 916 26.70 -36.69 38.50
CA GLU A 916 26.48 -37.63 39.61
C GLU A 916 26.19 -36.91 40.94
N ASP A 917 26.34 -35.58 40.99
CA ASP A 917 25.98 -34.79 42.17
C ASP A 917 24.49 -34.41 42.12
N PRO A 918 23.67 -34.86 43.10
CA PRO A 918 22.26 -34.49 43.18
C PRO A 918 22.02 -32.98 43.25
N ALA A 919 22.96 -32.20 43.79
CA ALA A 919 22.86 -30.74 43.89
C ALA A 919 22.96 -30.05 42.52
N GLU A 920 23.66 -30.67 41.54
CA GLU A 920 23.90 -30.10 40.21
C GLU A 920 22.97 -30.64 39.11
N GLN A 921 22.00 -31.49 39.49
CA GLN A 921 21.10 -32.14 38.53
C GLN A 921 20.30 -31.14 37.68
N LYS A 922 19.89 -30.00 38.26
CA LYS A 922 19.22 -28.91 37.54
C LYS A 922 20.12 -28.28 36.47
N THR A 923 21.40 -28.10 36.79
CA THR A 923 22.42 -27.56 35.88
C THR A 923 22.68 -28.52 34.72
N PHE A 924 22.72 -29.83 34.99
CA PHE A 924 22.82 -30.87 33.96
C PHE A 924 21.62 -30.89 33.01
N PHE A 925 20.39 -30.72 33.52
CA PHE A 925 19.22 -30.59 32.65
C PHE A 925 19.24 -29.32 31.78
N ARG A 926 19.75 -28.21 32.31
CA ARG A 926 19.90 -26.95 31.57
C ARG A 926 20.89 -27.11 30.41
N LEU A 927 22.05 -27.74 30.66
CA LEU A 927 23.03 -28.12 29.63
C LEU A 927 22.37 -28.98 28.54
N LYS A 928 21.65 -30.04 28.95
CA LYS A 928 20.98 -30.96 28.02
C LYS A 928 19.95 -30.24 27.14
N ASN A 929 19.14 -29.36 27.73
CA ASN A 929 18.15 -28.59 26.98
C ASN A 929 18.81 -27.62 26.00
N PHE A 930 19.88 -26.94 26.41
CA PHE A 930 20.62 -26.06 25.51
C PHE A 930 21.19 -26.83 24.32
N LEU A 931 21.87 -27.95 24.56
CA LEU A 931 22.49 -28.72 23.48
C LEU A 931 21.47 -29.38 22.53
N TYR A 932 20.38 -29.96 23.04
CA TYR A 932 19.41 -30.66 22.19
C TYR A 932 18.29 -29.78 21.62
N LYS A 933 17.81 -28.76 22.36
CA LYS A 933 16.69 -27.92 21.90
C LYS A 933 17.18 -26.66 21.19
N THR A 934 18.25 -26.04 21.69
CA THR A 934 18.77 -24.77 21.16
C THR A 934 19.82 -25.02 20.08
N VAL A 935 20.88 -25.78 20.39
CA VAL A 935 21.96 -26.11 19.43
C VAL A 935 21.58 -27.28 18.53
N ARG A 936 20.61 -28.11 18.92
CA ARG A 936 20.15 -29.31 18.19
C ARG A 936 21.30 -30.20 17.72
N ILE A 937 22.16 -30.60 18.66
CA ILE A 937 23.19 -31.62 18.39
C ILE A 937 22.53 -32.99 18.20
N SER A 938 23.08 -33.80 17.29
CA SER A 938 22.67 -35.19 17.05
C SER A 938 23.11 -36.13 18.15
#